data_AF-A0A923XNG5-F1
#
_entry.id   AF-A0A923XNG5-F1
#
_cell.length_a   1.000
_cell.length_b   1.000
_cell.length_c   1.000
_cell.angle_alpha   90.00
_cell.angle_beta   90.00
_cell.angle_gamma   90.00
#
_symmetry.space_group_name_H-M   'P 1'
#
loop_
_entity.id
_entity.type
_entity.pdbx_description
1 polymer ?
#
loop_
_entity_poly.entity_id
_entity_poly.type
_entity_poly.pdbx_seq_one_letter_code
_entity_poly.pdbx_strand_id
1 'polypeptide(L)'
;PVNGLDPVACLRVRVRLAPGAMARLTFATTASHNEGELEPRIDSYLQPMHVERAVRMAATLAQVRLRDVGLGPEETLALQDLTTALMYSAPRAATSHRGPLDQRQLWRFGLSGDKPIVLVRIHSANGIPLVQSLLRAQPWWSFGGLAVDVVVVNSEPNSYLMPLQRDILALRDRLLQAVRNSFPRSDAAGFFLLREQEVSSSEREALAGLARVILTADGRPLDVQVAALRELWASPPGAALAPVPAAIEPAPGADPVLPAAPAGEFDAPSGEYRFELAPGQAPPRPWVNVIANAGFGFQVSETGSGYTWAVNSRLHQLTAWSNDPVADPPSEHWLLQDLDSGDVFSLTRAGGLLRVRHGQGYSVFDSSRGDLEVETTFFADREEAAKVVRVRLENVGSSRLRLRAVALVEWQLGANRGERRGIATWKSGDLPALFAQQREHRAGFGDHTAFLLLTGTARQSQWTCDRSEFFDTTGRLGLPASWGGRSGAGLDPCAALAADLVLAPGQSLAFSFVLGHATTPAAAEKLATGWSSRDPLEALTQVKRWWSQVQQVVQVRTPDPLFDALVNHWLLYQTLACRIWSKAGFYQAGGASGFRDQLQDAMALALAEPQRLREQIVINAGRQFPEGDVQHWWHSPGGEGVRTHFSDDLLWLPFACAHYLETSGDSELLDEQVPFLDGAQIPDGAEDAYYAPQVSATTASVYEHCARTIDRSLKVGAHGLPLMGTGDWNDGMNRVGHLGKGESVWLAWFLCTVVERFAPLAQSRGDSERAHRWLQARAGWIAALHGAGWDGNWFRRAFFDNGDALGSQANAECRIDLIAQAWSVLSGASTAQYTEPAMAALKQQLVDNEAGLLRLLTPPLQHSKNNPGYIQAYPPGVRENGGQYSHAAVWALMAQAQTGDCEAAWASFQAISPAHRSRHPQRAAAYELEPYVTAGDIYSEAPYVGRGGWSWYTGSSAWLYRAAVETLLGLAVRPGALSLSPRLPAHWSTFEMRLQLQGRDIRIHWERDAHPRTLVASDQQLAWGEWVELERLPRKAVLLVRGAPPAGPAQAVSFPAVPQPA
;
A
#
# COMPACT_ATOMS: atom_id res chain seq x y z
N PRO A 1 -0.80 -6.18 14.85
CA PRO A 1 -0.11 -6.76 13.67
C PRO A 1 -0.05 -8.28 13.80
N VAL A 2 -0.99 -8.95 13.14
CA VAL A 2 -1.03 -10.40 13.02
C VAL A 2 0.14 -10.83 12.14
N ASN A 3 0.87 -11.83 12.60
CA ASN A 3 2.13 -12.43 12.16
C ASN A 3 2.16 -13.02 10.72
N GLY A 4 1.39 -12.49 9.77
CA GLY A 4 1.44 -12.91 8.36
C GLY A 4 1.08 -14.39 8.11
N LEU A 5 0.64 -15.10 9.14
CA LEU A 5 -0.03 -16.37 9.04
C LEU A 5 -1.44 -16.12 9.55
N ASP A 6 -2.44 -16.38 8.72
CA ASP A 6 -3.78 -16.60 9.25
C ASP A 6 -3.66 -17.72 10.29
N PRO A 7 -4.04 -17.49 11.56
CA PRO A 7 -3.96 -18.52 12.58
C PRO A 7 -4.84 -19.70 12.13
N VAL A 8 -4.20 -20.76 11.66
CA VAL A 8 -4.85 -21.95 11.14
C VAL A 8 -4.47 -23.16 11.99
N ALA A 9 -5.48 -23.93 12.40
CA ALA A 9 -5.29 -25.24 13.00
C ALA A 9 -5.69 -26.30 11.96
N CYS A 10 -4.70 -27.05 11.44
CA CYS A 10 -4.95 -28.13 10.49
C CYS A 10 -4.77 -29.48 11.18
N LEU A 11 -5.78 -30.35 11.08
CA LEU A 11 -5.76 -31.72 11.61
C LEU A 11 -5.96 -32.70 10.45
N ARG A 12 -5.08 -33.69 10.32
CA ARG A 12 -5.19 -34.77 9.33
C ARG A 12 -5.33 -36.12 10.01
N VAL A 13 -6.38 -36.87 9.67
CA VAL A 13 -6.60 -38.24 10.12
C VAL A 13 -6.58 -39.18 8.90
N ARG A 14 -5.75 -40.23 8.94
CA ARG A 14 -5.79 -41.30 7.92
C ARG A 14 -6.73 -42.40 8.41
N VAL A 15 -7.69 -42.78 7.58
CA VAL A 15 -8.64 -43.85 7.89
C VAL A 15 -8.46 -44.98 6.88
N ARG A 16 -8.38 -46.22 7.38
CA ARG A 16 -8.42 -47.43 6.54
C ARG A 16 -9.74 -48.15 6.80
N LEU A 17 -10.58 -48.26 5.77
CA LEU A 17 -11.90 -48.90 5.84
C LEU A 17 -11.91 -50.21 5.05
N ALA A 18 -12.45 -51.27 5.64
CA ALA A 18 -12.78 -52.49 4.93
C ALA A 18 -14.13 -52.34 4.18
N PRO A 19 -14.45 -53.19 3.18
CA PRO A 19 -15.75 -53.17 2.51
C PRO A 19 -16.91 -53.27 3.53
N GLY A 20 -17.86 -52.34 3.46
CA GLY A 20 -19.02 -52.28 4.37
C GLY A 20 -18.72 -51.73 5.77
N ALA A 21 -17.47 -51.42 6.11
CA ALA A 21 -17.12 -50.82 7.40
C ALA A 21 -17.47 -49.32 7.44
N MET A 22 -17.79 -48.83 8.65
CA MET A 22 -18.05 -47.42 8.92
C MET A 22 -17.01 -46.90 9.92
N ALA A 23 -16.43 -45.74 9.64
CA ALA A 23 -15.67 -44.96 10.61
C ALA A 23 -16.38 -43.63 10.84
N ARG A 24 -16.37 -43.15 12.08
CA ARG A 24 -16.91 -41.85 12.46
C ARG A 24 -15.78 -40.99 12.99
N LEU A 25 -15.61 -39.82 12.40
CA LEU A 25 -14.64 -38.81 12.83
C LEU A 25 -15.40 -37.62 13.41
N THR A 26 -14.88 -37.06 14.49
CA THR A 26 -15.39 -35.82 15.10
C THR A 26 -14.26 -34.82 15.12
N PHE A 27 -14.51 -33.65 14.53
CA PHE A 27 -13.65 -32.48 14.67
C PHE A 27 -14.36 -31.49 15.58
N ALA A 28 -13.66 -30.93 16.56
CA ALA A 28 -14.22 -29.98 17.51
C ALA A 28 -13.25 -28.81 17.70
N THR A 29 -13.82 -27.61 17.80
CA THR A 29 -13.10 -26.38 18.15
C THR A 29 -13.70 -25.85 19.43
N THR A 30 -12.86 -25.48 20.40
CA THR A 30 -13.27 -24.86 21.66
C THR A 30 -12.44 -23.61 21.91
N ALA A 31 -13.02 -22.64 22.61
CA ALA A 31 -12.35 -21.39 22.98
C ALA A 31 -12.64 -21.08 24.46
N SER A 32 -11.72 -20.35 25.09
CA SER A 32 -11.83 -19.90 26.48
C SER A 32 -11.16 -18.53 26.68
N HIS A 33 -11.51 -17.84 27.76
CA HIS A 33 -10.91 -16.54 28.13
C HIS A 33 -9.48 -16.67 28.68
N ASN A 34 -9.09 -17.85 29.15
CA ASN A 34 -7.75 -18.17 29.60
C ASN A 34 -7.39 -19.63 29.27
N GLU A 35 -6.08 -19.92 29.21
CA GLU A 35 -5.54 -21.22 28.79
C GLU A 35 -5.92 -22.37 29.75
N GLY A 36 -5.90 -22.13 31.07
CA GLY A 36 -6.19 -23.16 32.08
C GLY A 36 -7.61 -23.73 32.03
N GLU A 37 -8.57 -22.99 31.46
CA GLU A 37 -9.94 -23.46 31.22
C GLU A 37 -10.11 -24.25 29.91
N LEU A 38 -9.13 -24.20 29.01
CA LEU A 38 -9.22 -24.81 27.69
C LEU A 38 -9.01 -26.33 27.75
N GLU A 39 -7.98 -26.79 28.47
CA GLU A 39 -7.65 -28.22 28.61
C GLU A 39 -8.82 -29.04 29.17
N PRO A 40 -9.49 -28.67 30.28
CA PRO A 40 -10.62 -29.44 30.80
C PRO A 40 -11.80 -29.51 29.81
N ARG A 41 -11.98 -28.47 28.98
CA ARG A 41 -13.02 -28.47 27.93
C ARG A 41 -12.64 -29.42 26.80
N ILE A 42 -11.39 -29.43 26.37
CA ILE A 42 -10.88 -30.38 25.37
C ILE A 42 -11.09 -31.82 25.87
N ASP A 43 -10.67 -32.11 27.10
CA ASP A 43 -10.81 -33.43 27.71
C ASP A 43 -12.26 -33.91 27.78
N SER A 44 -13.19 -33.00 28.09
CA SER A 44 -14.62 -33.31 28.09
C SER A 44 -15.10 -33.78 26.72
N TYR A 45 -14.67 -33.12 25.64
CA TYR A 45 -15.08 -33.44 24.27
C TYR A 45 -14.28 -34.57 23.61
N LEU A 46 -13.20 -35.06 24.22
CA LEU A 46 -12.57 -36.33 23.85
C LEU A 46 -13.44 -37.54 24.20
N GLN A 47 -14.39 -37.37 25.13
CA GLN A 47 -15.33 -38.43 25.50
C GLN A 47 -16.52 -38.49 24.52
N PRO A 48 -16.79 -39.64 23.87
CA PRO A 48 -17.87 -39.78 22.89
C PRO A 48 -19.25 -39.35 23.39
N MET A 49 -19.54 -39.58 24.69
CA MET A 49 -20.81 -39.20 25.31
C MET A 49 -21.07 -37.69 25.25
N HIS A 50 -20.03 -36.86 25.46
CA HIS A 50 -20.17 -35.41 25.44
C HIS A 50 -20.41 -34.90 24.01
N VAL A 51 -19.73 -35.50 23.02
CA VAL A 51 -19.97 -35.23 21.60
C VAL A 51 -21.41 -35.59 21.22
N GLU A 52 -21.88 -36.79 21.58
CA GLU A 52 -23.25 -37.22 21.31
C GLU A 52 -24.28 -36.29 21.96
N ARG A 53 -24.06 -35.90 23.22
CA ARG A 53 -24.92 -34.96 23.93
C ARG A 53 -24.94 -33.61 23.22
N ALA A 54 -23.80 -33.06 22.85
CA ALA A 54 -23.71 -31.77 22.16
C ALA A 54 -24.40 -31.82 20.78
N VAL A 55 -24.19 -32.88 20.01
CA VAL A 55 -24.87 -33.09 18.71
C VAL A 55 -26.38 -33.18 18.89
N ARG A 56 -26.87 -33.94 19.88
CA ARG A 56 -28.31 -34.02 20.18
C ARG A 56 -28.87 -32.66 20.60
N MET A 57 -28.19 -31.94 21.49
CA MET A 57 -28.61 -30.60 21.92
C MET A 57 -28.64 -29.61 20.75
N ALA A 58 -27.62 -29.61 19.90
CA ALA A 58 -27.56 -28.77 18.71
C ALA A 58 -28.70 -29.11 17.73
N ALA A 59 -28.99 -30.38 17.50
CA ALA A 59 -30.10 -30.83 16.67
C ALA A 59 -31.44 -30.39 17.26
N THR A 60 -31.65 -30.55 18.57
CA THR A 60 -32.88 -30.08 19.25
C THR A 60 -33.03 -28.57 19.16
N LEU A 61 -31.97 -27.80 19.40
CA LEU A 61 -31.99 -26.33 19.29
C LEU A 61 -32.28 -25.88 17.85
N ALA A 62 -31.68 -26.53 16.85
CA ALA A 62 -31.96 -26.25 15.45
C ALA A 62 -33.43 -26.54 15.09
N GLN A 63 -33.98 -27.66 15.56
CA GLN A 63 -35.40 -28.01 15.36
C GLN A 63 -36.35 -27.01 16.03
N VAL A 64 -36.06 -26.60 17.27
CA VAL A 64 -36.85 -25.58 17.99
C VAL A 64 -36.85 -24.28 17.20
N ARG A 65 -35.68 -23.81 16.77
CA ARG A 65 -35.55 -22.58 15.98
C ARG A 65 -36.28 -22.66 14.64
N LEU A 66 -36.13 -23.75 13.89
CA LEU A 66 -36.85 -23.97 12.63
C LEU A 66 -38.37 -23.93 12.84
N ARG A 67 -38.85 -24.51 13.94
CA ARG A 67 -40.26 -24.49 14.32
C ARG A 67 -40.74 -23.09 14.67
N ASP A 68 -39.96 -22.33 15.42
CA ASP A 68 -40.33 -20.97 15.86
C ASP A 68 -40.37 -19.97 14.70
N VAL A 69 -39.46 -20.13 13.73
CA VAL A 69 -39.49 -19.36 12.48
C VAL A 69 -40.61 -19.86 11.55
N GLY A 70 -40.96 -21.15 11.63
CA GLY A 70 -42.08 -21.74 10.91
C GLY A 70 -41.83 -21.92 9.41
N LEU A 71 -40.59 -22.22 9.02
CA LEU A 71 -40.19 -22.50 7.63
C LEU A 71 -40.42 -23.97 7.27
N GLY A 72 -41.01 -24.22 6.09
CA GLY A 72 -41.11 -25.57 5.53
C GLY A 72 -39.77 -26.10 4.99
N PRO A 73 -39.66 -27.40 4.65
CA PRO A 73 -38.44 -27.97 4.08
C PRO A 73 -38.01 -27.31 2.76
N GLU A 74 -38.95 -27.07 1.84
CA GLU A 74 -38.70 -26.43 0.54
C GLU A 74 -38.24 -24.98 0.70
N GLU A 75 -38.92 -24.21 1.56
CA GLU A 75 -38.52 -22.84 1.90
C GLU A 75 -37.13 -22.80 2.56
N THR A 76 -36.79 -23.80 3.38
CA THR A 76 -35.49 -23.88 4.05
C THR A 76 -34.36 -24.10 3.05
N LEU A 77 -34.55 -24.99 2.07
CA LEU A 77 -33.59 -25.21 0.98
C LEU A 77 -33.44 -23.95 0.12
N ALA A 78 -34.56 -23.35 -0.28
CA ALA A 78 -34.55 -22.09 -1.03
C ALA A 78 -33.84 -20.97 -0.26
N LEU A 79 -34.01 -20.91 1.07
CA LEU A 79 -33.34 -19.93 1.90
C LEU A 79 -31.82 -20.16 1.97
N GLN A 80 -31.36 -21.41 1.99
CA GLN A 80 -29.92 -21.73 1.93
C GLN A 80 -29.30 -21.29 0.59
N ASP A 81 -30.00 -21.55 -0.51
CA ASP A 81 -29.58 -21.10 -1.84
C ASP A 81 -29.57 -19.56 -1.94
N LEU A 82 -30.60 -18.89 -1.42
CA LEU A 82 -30.66 -17.43 -1.33
C LEU A 82 -29.52 -16.87 -0.46
N THR A 83 -29.21 -17.53 0.66
CA THR A 83 -28.09 -17.15 1.55
C THR A 83 -26.77 -17.22 0.78
N THR A 84 -26.57 -18.25 -0.04
CA THR A 84 -25.40 -18.38 -0.92
C THR A 84 -25.30 -17.19 -1.87
N ALA A 85 -26.41 -16.78 -2.50
CA ALA A 85 -26.49 -15.60 -3.36
C ALA A 85 -26.14 -14.27 -2.68
N LEU A 86 -26.42 -14.17 -1.39
CA LEU A 86 -26.17 -12.97 -0.60
C LEU A 86 -24.70 -12.89 -0.15
N MET A 87 -24.07 -14.04 0.09
CA MET A 87 -22.66 -14.12 0.47
C MET A 87 -21.72 -14.00 -0.73
N TYR A 88 -22.07 -14.60 -1.87
CA TYR A 88 -21.24 -14.62 -3.07
C TYR A 88 -21.76 -13.64 -4.13
N SER A 89 -20.87 -13.04 -4.92
CA SER A 89 -21.26 -12.20 -6.07
C SER A 89 -21.79 -13.08 -7.21
N ALA A 90 -23.05 -13.47 -7.13
CA ALA A 90 -23.70 -14.29 -8.15
C ALA A 90 -24.27 -13.43 -9.29
N PRO A 91 -24.25 -13.92 -10.56
CA PRO A 91 -24.90 -13.23 -11.67
C PRO A 91 -26.39 -12.96 -11.42
N ARG A 92 -26.88 -11.83 -11.91
CA ARG A 92 -28.29 -11.42 -11.88
C ARG A 92 -28.88 -11.43 -13.28
N ALA A 93 -30.20 -11.54 -13.36
CA ALA A 93 -30.90 -11.28 -14.61
C ALA A 93 -30.59 -9.85 -15.08
N ALA A 94 -30.43 -9.67 -16.39
CA ALA A 94 -30.15 -8.36 -16.98
C ALA A 94 -31.23 -7.35 -16.56
N THR A 95 -30.82 -6.27 -15.89
CA THR A 95 -31.73 -5.19 -15.49
C THR A 95 -31.79 -4.12 -16.58
N SER A 96 -32.95 -3.47 -16.73
CA SER A 96 -33.10 -2.28 -17.60
C SER A 96 -32.43 -1.02 -17.01
N HIS A 97 -31.97 -1.09 -15.76
CA HIS A 97 -31.40 0.01 -14.98
C HIS A 97 -29.94 0.27 -15.37
N ARG A 98 -29.73 1.27 -16.23
CA ARG A 98 -28.40 1.70 -16.73
C ARG A 98 -27.95 3.08 -16.22
N GLY A 99 -28.71 3.72 -15.34
CA GLY A 99 -28.39 5.06 -14.83
C GLY A 99 -27.21 5.11 -13.86
N PRO A 100 -26.73 6.31 -13.50
CA PRO A 100 -25.74 6.49 -12.44
C PRO A 100 -26.29 5.98 -11.10
N LEU A 101 -25.41 5.44 -10.27
CA LEU A 101 -25.72 4.95 -8.92
C LEU A 101 -25.05 5.86 -7.89
N ASP A 102 -25.78 6.23 -6.85
CA ASP A 102 -25.19 6.87 -5.68
C ASP A 102 -25.79 6.28 -4.42
N GLN A 103 -24.97 5.54 -3.69
CA GLN A 103 -25.35 4.89 -2.43
C GLN A 103 -25.95 5.87 -1.42
N ARG A 104 -25.53 7.15 -1.43
CA ARG A 104 -26.02 8.19 -0.51
C ARG A 104 -27.50 8.47 -0.68
N GLN A 105 -28.07 8.17 -1.85
CA GLN A 105 -29.51 8.32 -2.11
C GLN A 105 -30.35 7.44 -1.18
N LEU A 106 -29.78 6.36 -0.64
CA LEU A 106 -30.48 5.43 0.24
C LEU A 106 -30.56 5.91 1.70
N TRP A 107 -29.69 6.83 2.12
CA TRP A 107 -29.49 7.17 3.53
C TRP A 107 -30.71 7.80 4.20
N ARG A 108 -31.56 8.52 3.44
CA ARG A 108 -32.80 9.09 4.00
C ARG A 108 -33.80 8.04 4.48
N PHE A 109 -33.66 6.80 4.00
CA PHE A 109 -34.48 5.66 4.42
C PHE A 109 -33.86 4.89 5.60
N GLY A 110 -32.70 5.32 6.11
CA GLY A 110 -31.91 4.57 7.09
C GLY A 110 -31.19 3.36 6.48
N LEU A 111 -31.11 3.27 5.16
CA LEU A 111 -30.43 2.21 4.43
C LEU A 111 -28.97 2.62 4.17
N SER A 112 -28.01 1.90 4.75
CA SER A 112 -26.58 2.17 4.52
C SER A 112 -26.18 1.97 3.06
N GLY A 113 -26.68 0.89 2.43
CA GLY A 113 -26.27 0.39 1.12
C GLY A 113 -25.02 -0.52 1.14
N ASP A 114 -24.32 -0.61 2.28
CA ASP A 114 -23.12 -1.45 2.40
C ASP A 114 -23.53 -2.94 2.46
N LYS A 115 -24.61 -3.23 3.18
CA LYS A 115 -25.18 -4.57 3.30
C LYS A 115 -25.72 -5.09 1.96
N PRO A 116 -25.69 -6.40 1.71
CA PRO A 116 -26.51 -7.05 0.69
C PRO A 116 -27.98 -6.62 0.79
N ILE A 117 -28.59 -6.19 -0.32
CA ILE A 117 -30.02 -5.84 -0.37
C ILE A 117 -30.80 -6.94 -1.09
N VAL A 118 -31.85 -7.45 -0.45
CA VAL A 118 -32.93 -8.22 -1.10
C VAL A 118 -34.07 -7.24 -1.40
N LEU A 119 -34.20 -6.85 -2.66
CA LEU A 119 -35.25 -5.93 -3.11
C LEU A 119 -36.49 -6.73 -3.52
N VAL A 120 -37.63 -6.43 -2.92
CA VAL A 120 -38.91 -7.09 -3.21
C VAL A 120 -39.90 -6.07 -3.74
N ARG A 121 -40.47 -6.31 -4.91
CA ARG A 121 -41.57 -5.48 -5.45
C ARG A 121 -42.90 -6.16 -5.18
N ILE A 122 -43.84 -5.45 -4.55
CA ILE A 122 -45.18 -5.97 -4.24
C ILE A 122 -46.26 -4.98 -4.69
N HIS A 123 -47.30 -5.50 -5.33
CA HIS A 123 -48.42 -4.69 -5.85
C HIS A 123 -49.80 -5.12 -5.32
N SER A 124 -49.92 -6.29 -4.69
CA SER A 124 -51.19 -6.81 -4.15
C SER A 124 -50.97 -7.78 -2.99
N ALA A 125 -52.04 -8.11 -2.27
CA ALA A 125 -52.02 -9.04 -1.14
C ALA A 125 -51.58 -10.47 -1.52
N ASN A 126 -51.67 -10.87 -2.80
CA ASN A 126 -51.19 -12.18 -3.27
C ASN A 126 -49.69 -12.37 -3.03
N GLY A 127 -48.93 -11.29 -2.92
CA GLY A 127 -47.49 -11.31 -2.67
C GLY A 127 -47.08 -11.46 -1.20
N ILE A 128 -48.02 -11.35 -0.25
CA ILE A 128 -47.72 -11.41 1.19
C ILE A 128 -46.98 -12.69 1.61
N PRO A 129 -47.30 -13.90 1.10
CA PRO A 129 -46.58 -15.12 1.47
C PRO A 129 -45.07 -15.05 1.23
N LEU A 130 -44.63 -14.44 0.11
CA LEU A 130 -43.19 -14.26 -0.15
C LEU A 130 -42.53 -13.33 0.88
N VAL A 131 -43.19 -12.20 1.18
CA VAL A 131 -42.71 -11.25 2.20
C VAL A 131 -42.66 -11.92 3.58
N GLN A 132 -43.62 -12.81 3.88
CA GLN A 132 -43.65 -13.60 5.09
C GLN A 132 -42.43 -14.53 5.20
N SER A 133 -42.08 -15.26 4.13
CA SER A 133 -40.90 -16.14 4.11
C SER A 133 -39.60 -15.35 4.33
N LEU A 134 -39.48 -14.14 3.76
CA LEU A 134 -38.30 -13.27 3.93
C LEU A 134 -38.23 -12.63 5.33
N LEU A 135 -39.36 -12.23 5.92
CA LEU A 135 -39.42 -11.77 7.31
C LEU A 135 -39.01 -12.89 8.29
N ARG A 136 -39.41 -14.13 7.98
CA ARG A 136 -38.99 -15.33 8.71
C ARG A 136 -37.49 -15.63 8.54
N ALA A 137 -36.91 -15.32 7.38
CA ALA A 137 -35.48 -15.47 7.15
C ALA A 137 -34.60 -14.53 7.98
N GLN A 138 -35.08 -13.33 8.35
CA GLN A 138 -34.26 -12.35 9.06
C GLN A 138 -33.68 -12.81 10.40
N PRO A 139 -34.48 -13.38 11.34
CA PRO A 139 -33.93 -13.95 12.56
C PRO A 139 -32.87 -15.02 12.31
N TRP A 140 -33.06 -15.84 11.26
CA TRP A 140 -32.07 -16.84 10.85
C TRP A 140 -30.77 -16.18 10.42
N TRP A 141 -30.82 -15.23 9.49
CA TRP A 141 -29.63 -14.53 9.00
C TRP A 141 -28.91 -13.79 10.12
N SER A 142 -29.64 -13.07 10.97
CA SER A 142 -29.09 -12.41 12.15
C SER A 142 -28.40 -13.40 13.10
N PHE A 143 -28.99 -14.57 13.34
CA PHE A 143 -28.36 -15.62 14.15
C PHE A 143 -27.11 -16.21 13.49
N GLY A 144 -27.15 -16.39 12.18
CA GLY A 144 -26.00 -16.84 11.39
C GLY A 144 -24.92 -15.78 11.17
N GLY A 145 -25.12 -14.55 11.66
CA GLY A 145 -24.19 -13.44 11.47
C GLY A 145 -24.19 -12.84 10.05
N LEU A 146 -25.17 -13.17 9.21
CA LEU A 146 -25.30 -12.60 7.87
C LEU A 146 -26.00 -11.25 7.94
N ALA A 147 -25.26 -10.17 7.66
CA ALA A 147 -25.85 -8.84 7.50
C ALA A 147 -26.56 -8.72 6.15
N VAL A 148 -27.83 -8.28 6.16
CA VAL A 148 -28.67 -8.18 4.95
C VAL A 148 -29.84 -7.24 5.18
N ASP A 149 -30.19 -6.41 4.20
CA ASP A 149 -31.39 -5.59 4.25
C ASP A 149 -32.45 -6.12 3.29
N VAL A 150 -33.64 -6.44 3.81
CA VAL A 150 -34.82 -6.77 3.00
C VAL A 150 -35.61 -5.48 2.79
N VAL A 151 -35.65 -5.02 1.54
CA VAL A 151 -36.33 -3.79 1.15
C VAL A 151 -37.55 -4.15 0.32
N VAL A 152 -38.74 -3.91 0.86
CA VAL A 152 -40.01 -4.11 0.16
C VAL A 152 -40.49 -2.78 -0.38
N VAL A 153 -40.63 -2.67 -1.70
CA VAL A 153 -41.25 -1.52 -2.37
C VAL A 153 -42.69 -1.86 -2.69
N ASN A 154 -43.60 -1.19 -1.99
CA ASN A 154 -45.05 -1.35 -2.12
C ASN A 154 -45.60 -0.36 -3.16
N SER A 155 -46.14 -0.88 -4.26
CA SER A 155 -46.78 -0.12 -5.33
C SER A 155 -48.30 -0.01 -5.16
N GLU A 156 -48.85 -0.28 -3.97
CA GLU A 156 -50.26 -0.05 -3.64
C GLU A 156 -50.65 1.40 -3.96
N PRO A 157 -51.72 1.62 -4.75
CA PRO A 157 -52.21 2.97 -5.03
C PRO A 157 -52.54 3.73 -3.73
N ASN A 158 -52.27 5.03 -3.71
CA ASN A 158 -52.57 5.87 -2.55
C ASN A 158 -54.07 5.78 -2.19
N SER A 159 -54.36 5.17 -1.05
CA SER A 159 -55.68 5.07 -0.43
C SER A 159 -55.56 5.43 1.04
N TYR A 160 -56.58 6.03 1.65
CA TYR A 160 -56.56 6.32 3.10
C TYR A 160 -56.36 5.06 3.95
N LEU A 161 -56.84 3.90 3.48
CA LEU A 161 -56.82 2.66 4.25
C LEU A 161 -55.49 1.89 4.14
N MET A 162 -54.73 2.06 3.05
CA MET A 162 -53.50 1.33 2.70
C MET A 162 -53.45 -0.12 3.25
N PRO A 163 -54.43 -0.98 2.91
CA PRO A 163 -54.56 -2.29 3.52
C PRO A 163 -53.30 -3.14 3.36
N LEU A 164 -52.65 -3.13 2.20
CA LEU A 164 -51.43 -3.90 1.97
C LEU A 164 -50.28 -3.43 2.87
N GLN A 165 -50.08 -2.11 2.98
CA GLN A 165 -49.07 -1.53 3.86
C GLN A 165 -49.27 -1.95 5.32
N ARG A 166 -50.51 -1.86 5.83
CA ARG A 166 -50.86 -2.25 7.20
C ARG A 166 -50.68 -3.73 7.44
N ASP A 167 -51.07 -4.56 6.50
CA ASP A 167 -50.99 -6.02 6.63
C ASP A 167 -49.54 -6.49 6.71
N ILE A 168 -48.62 -5.91 5.92
CA ILE A 168 -47.19 -6.21 5.98
C ILE A 168 -46.59 -5.79 7.33
N LEU A 169 -46.93 -4.60 7.84
CA LEU A 169 -46.46 -4.13 9.15
C LEU A 169 -46.99 -5.01 10.29
N ALA A 170 -48.28 -5.35 10.26
CA ALA A 170 -48.89 -6.24 11.25
C ALA A 170 -48.31 -7.66 11.18
N LEU A 171 -47.93 -8.14 9.99
CA LEU A 171 -47.23 -9.40 9.81
C LEU A 171 -45.84 -9.36 10.44
N ARG A 172 -45.05 -8.32 10.15
CA ARG A 172 -43.71 -8.13 10.74
C ARG A 172 -43.78 -8.11 12.26
N ASP A 173 -44.67 -7.32 12.84
CA ASP A 173 -44.76 -7.15 14.29
C ASP A 173 -45.18 -8.46 14.99
N ARG A 174 -46.10 -9.23 14.38
CA ARG A 174 -46.47 -10.57 14.86
C ARG A 174 -45.31 -11.56 14.82
N LEU A 175 -44.55 -11.57 13.71
CA LEU A 175 -43.41 -12.48 13.56
C LEU A 175 -42.28 -12.13 14.54
N LEU A 176 -41.93 -10.86 14.68
CA LEU A 176 -40.92 -10.40 15.66
C LEU A 176 -41.29 -10.78 17.09
N GLN A 177 -42.59 -10.72 17.43
CA GLN A 177 -43.06 -11.16 18.74
C GLN A 177 -42.97 -12.69 18.91
N ALA A 178 -43.28 -13.46 17.86
CA ALA A 178 -43.23 -14.92 17.90
C ALA A 178 -41.81 -15.48 18.09
N VAL A 179 -40.81 -14.86 17.46
CA VAL A 179 -39.42 -15.37 17.44
C VAL A 179 -38.54 -14.79 18.56
N ARG A 180 -39.03 -13.82 19.33
CA ARG A 180 -38.25 -13.06 20.35
C ARG A 180 -37.53 -13.93 21.38
N ASN A 181 -38.09 -15.07 21.74
CA ASN A 181 -37.50 -15.96 22.76
C ASN A 181 -36.38 -16.85 22.20
N SER A 182 -36.34 -17.02 20.88
CA SER A 182 -35.45 -17.97 20.20
C SER A 182 -34.33 -17.26 19.44
N PHE A 183 -34.53 -15.98 19.14
CA PHE A 183 -33.60 -15.11 18.43
C PHE A 183 -33.49 -13.76 19.15
N PRO A 184 -32.31 -13.39 19.68
CA PRO A 184 -32.10 -12.05 20.23
C PRO A 184 -32.22 -11.00 19.12
N ARG A 185 -32.63 -9.78 19.51
CA ARG A 185 -32.63 -8.65 18.57
C ARG A 185 -31.21 -8.36 18.10
N SER A 186 -31.07 -8.13 16.80
CA SER A 186 -29.81 -7.84 16.13
C SER A 186 -30.06 -6.90 14.97
N ASP A 187 -29.17 -5.92 14.79
CA ASP A 187 -29.22 -4.97 13.67
C ASP A 187 -28.54 -5.54 12.41
N ALA A 188 -28.13 -6.81 12.42
CA ALA A 188 -27.50 -7.48 11.28
C ALA A 188 -28.46 -7.55 10.08
N ALA A 189 -29.69 -8.04 10.27
CA ALA A 189 -30.69 -8.16 9.22
C ALA A 189 -31.84 -7.12 9.36
N GLY A 190 -31.90 -6.13 8.46
CA GLY A 190 -32.89 -5.05 8.49
C GLY A 190 -34.12 -5.29 7.60
N PHE A 191 -35.30 -4.78 8.00
CA PHE A 191 -36.52 -4.76 7.17
C PHE A 191 -36.97 -3.33 6.90
N PHE A 192 -37.16 -3.00 5.62
CA PHE A 192 -37.58 -1.67 5.19
C PHE A 192 -38.79 -1.80 4.27
N LEU A 193 -39.87 -1.09 4.58
CA LEU A 193 -41.08 -1.05 3.76
C LEU A 193 -41.27 0.36 3.20
N LEU A 194 -40.98 0.51 1.92
CA LEU A 194 -41.03 1.78 1.19
C LEU A 194 -42.27 1.83 0.31
N ARG A 195 -42.86 3.02 0.18
CA ARG A 195 -43.98 3.26 -0.73
C ARG A 195 -43.45 3.76 -2.07
N GLU A 196 -43.83 3.15 -3.18
CA GLU A 196 -43.25 3.46 -4.51
C GLU A 196 -43.36 4.95 -4.87
N GLN A 197 -44.48 5.59 -4.52
CA GLN A 197 -44.76 7.01 -4.71
C GLN A 197 -43.85 7.95 -3.91
N GLU A 198 -43.17 7.45 -2.86
CA GLU A 198 -42.21 8.20 -2.07
C GLU A 198 -40.78 8.00 -2.53
N VAL A 199 -40.53 7.02 -3.41
CA VAL A 199 -39.19 6.72 -3.93
C VAL A 199 -38.97 7.44 -5.25
N SER A 200 -37.98 8.33 -5.27
CA SER A 200 -37.60 9.07 -6.47
C SER A 200 -37.08 8.12 -7.57
N SER A 201 -36.86 8.64 -8.78
CA SER A 201 -36.22 7.86 -9.85
C SER A 201 -34.78 7.50 -9.50
N SER A 202 -33.99 8.43 -8.95
CA SER A 202 -32.59 8.19 -8.56
C SER A 202 -32.46 7.13 -7.47
N GLU A 203 -33.38 7.12 -6.51
CA GLU A 203 -33.40 6.12 -5.43
C GLU A 203 -33.85 4.75 -5.91
N ARG A 204 -34.79 4.69 -6.86
CA ARG A 204 -35.17 3.44 -7.51
C ARG A 204 -34.00 2.83 -8.28
N GLU A 205 -33.22 3.66 -8.98
CA GLU A 205 -31.99 3.23 -9.64
C GLU A 205 -30.97 2.73 -8.62
N ALA A 206 -30.72 3.47 -7.52
CA ALA A 206 -29.80 3.05 -6.47
C ALA A 206 -30.20 1.72 -5.81
N LEU A 207 -31.48 1.56 -5.44
CA LEU A 207 -32.01 0.32 -4.85
C LEU A 207 -31.85 -0.87 -5.79
N ALA A 208 -32.26 -0.73 -7.06
CA ALA A 208 -32.18 -1.82 -8.03
C ALA A 208 -30.72 -2.13 -8.44
N GLY A 209 -29.88 -1.10 -8.56
CA GLY A 209 -28.47 -1.23 -8.89
C GLY A 209 -27.68 -1.98 -7.82
N LEU A 210 -27.89 -1.60 -6.54
CA LEU A 210 -27.15 -2.14 -5.39
C LEU A 210 -27.74 -3.44 -4.81
N ALA A 211 -28.96 -3.81 -5.18
CA ALA A 211 -29.61 -5.06 -4.79
C ALA A 211 -28.83 -6.30 -5.24
N ARG A 212 -28.59 -7.24 -4.31
CA ARG A 212 -28.01 -8.56 -4.62
C ARG A 212 -29.04 -9.47 -5.26
N VAL A 213 -30.28 -9.41 -4.77
CA VAL A 213 -31.39 -10.22 -5.29
C VAL A 213 -32.59 -9.31 -5.45
N ILE A 214 -33.29 -9.46 -6.57
CA ILE A 214 -34.55 -8.77 -6.85
C ILE A 214 -35.63 -9.83 -7.02
N LEU A 215 -36.66 -9.76 -6.18
CA LEU A 215 -37.80 -10.67 -6.19
C LEU A 215 -39.08 -9.90 -6.51
N THR A 216 -40.03 -10.58 -7.14
CA THR A 216 -41.36 -10.00 -7.43
C THR A 216 -42.41 -10.78 -6.67
N ALA A 217 -43.12 -10.11 -5.76
CA ALA A 217 -44.17 -10.71 -4.95
C ALA A 217 -45.48 -10.80 -5.76
N ASP A 218 -45.47 -11.62 -6.81
CA ASP A 218 -46.57 -11.84 -7.77
C ASP A 218 -47.46 -13.05 -7.45
N GLY A 219 -47.22 -13.69 -6.30
CA GLY A 219 -47.92 -14.90 -5.85
C GLY A 219 -47.10 -16.18 -5.99
N ARG A 220 -45.96 -16.17 -6.70
CA ARG A 220 -45.02 -17.29 -6.72
C ARG A 220 -44.26 -17.40 -5.39
N PRO A 221 -44.13 -18.61 -4.80
CA PRO A 221 -43.43 -18.81 -3.54
C PRO A 221 -41.91 -18.66 -3.67
N LEU A 222 -41.20 -18.59 -2.54
CA LEU A 222 -39.78 -18.30 -2.47
C LEU A 222 -38.93 -19.32 -3.25
N ASP A 223 -39.23 -20.61 -3.09
CA ASP A 223 -38.54 -21.74 -3.73
C ASP A 223 -38.57 -21.66 -5.26
N VAL A 224 -39.72 -21.30 -5.84
CA VAL A 224 -39.86 -21.11 -7.29
C VAL A 224 -39.00 -19.95 -7.78
N GLN A 225 -38.97 -18.83 -7.05
CA GLN A 225 -38.16 -17.67 -7.46
C GLN A 225 -36.66 -17.92 -7.29
N VAL A 226 -36.25 -18.61 -6.22
CA VAL A 226 -34.85 -18.98 -5.99
C VAL A 226 -34.38 -20.05 -6.98
N ALA A 227 -35.24 -20.99 -7.37
CA ALA A 227 -34.92 -21.95 -8.44
C ALA A 227 -34.57 -21.25 -9.75
N ALA A 228 -35.33 -20.22 -10.13
CA ALA A 228 -35.02 -19.40 -11.32
C ALA A 228 -33.67 -18.67 -11.19
N LEU A 229 -33.28 -18.23 -9.98
CA LEU A 229 -31.94 -17.67 -9.75
C LEU A 229 -30.85 -18.73 -9.92
N ARG A 230 -31.08 -19.94 -9.44
CA ARG A 230 -30.13 -21.06 -9.60
C ARG A 230 -29.91 -21.43 -11.05
N GLU A 231 -30.95 -21.39 -11.87
CA GLU A 231 -30.81 -21.60 -13.32
C GLU A 231 -29.88 -20.56 -13.97
N LEU A 232 -29.88 -19.31 -13.48
CA LEU A 232 -28.95 -18.28 -13.94
C LEU A 232 -27.50 -18.52 -13.48
N TRP A 233 -27.31 -19.20 -12.35
CA TRP A 233 -25.98 -19.51 -11.79
C TRP A 233 -25.45 -20.87 -12.22
N ALA A 234 -26.32 -21.74 -12.74
CA ALA A 234 -25.96 -23.08 -13.14
C ALA A 234 -24.98 -23.01 -14.31
N SER A 235 -23.77 -23.54 -14.08
CA SER A 235 -22.87 -23.85 -15.19
C SER A 235 -23.49 -24.96 -16.04
N PRO A 236 -23.39 -24.90 -17.38
CA PRO A 236 -23.88 -25.97 -18.24
C PRO A 236 -23.22 -27.30 -17.81
N PRO A 237 -24.01 -28.34 -17.48
CA PRO A 237 -23.45 -29.59 -16.98
C PRO A 237 -22.58 -30.27 -18.06
N GLY A 238 -21.34 -30.63 -17.70
CA GLY A 238 -20.49 -31.51 -18.49
C GLY A 238 -19.38 -30.86 -19.34
N ALA A 239 -19.14 -29.55 -19.24
CA ALA A 239 -17.96 -28.96 -19.86
C ALA A 239 -16.70 -29.30 -19.03
N ALA A 240 -15.76 -30.05 -19.61
CA ALA A 240 -14.45 -30.26 -19.00
C ALA A 240 -13.71 -28.91 -18.95
N LEU A 241 -13.38 -28.44 -17.74
CA LEU A 241 -12.55 -27.26 -17.53
C LEU A 241 -11.09 -27.70 -17.49
N ALA A 242 -10.25 -27.11 -18.35
CA ALA A 242 -8.81 -27.31 -18.27
C ALA A 242 -8.29 -26.60 -17.01
N PRO A 243 -7.63 -27.29 -16.06
CA PRO A 243 -7.23 -26.66 -14.80
C PRO A 243 -6.22 -25.53 -15.07
N VAL A 244 -6.45 -24.36 -14.47
CA VAL A 244 -5.45 -23.30 -14.44
C VAL A 244 -4.47 -23.62 -13.30
N PRO A 245 -3.15 -23.66 -13.56
CA PRO A 245 -2.17 -23.95 -12.52
C PRO A 245 -2.18 -22.86 -11.45
N ALA A 246 -1.89 -23.24 -10.21
CA ALA A 246 -1.68 -22.25 -9.15
C ALA A 246 -0.39 -21.44 -9.42
N ALA A 247 -0.30 -20.23 -8.88
CA ALA A 247 0.90 -19.37 -9.02
C ALA A 247 2.16 -20.04 -8.46
N ILE A 248 2.01 -20.81 -7.37
CA ILE A 248 3.05 -21.60 -6.73
C ILE A 248 2.49 -23.01 -6.45
N GLU A 249 3.04 -24.03 -7.10
CA GLU A 249 2.75 -25.43 -6.78
C GLU A 249 3.97 -26.08 -6.12
N PRO A 250 3.84 -26.63 -4.90
CA PRO A 250 4.93 -27.38 -4.28
C PRO A 250 5.16 -28.69 -5.05
N ALA A 251 6.43 -29.04 -5.26
CA ALA A 251 6.79 -30.31 -5.88
C ALA A 251 6.24 -31.49 -5.04
N PRO A 252 5.52 -32.44 -5.65
CA PRO A 252 4.93 -33.55 -4.91
C PRO A 252 6.02 -34.41 -4.25
N GLY A 253 5.95 -34.53 -2.91
CA GLY A 253 6.84 -35.37 -2.12
C GLY A 253 8.10 -34.69 -1.56
N ALA A 254 8.29 -33.38 -1.79
CA ALA A 254 9.35 -32.62 -1.13
C ALA A 254 8.99 -32.38 0.34
N ASP A 255 9.94 -32.60 1.25
CA ASP A 255 9.83 -32.10 2.62
C ASP A 255 9.71 -30.57 2.59
N PRO A 256 8.89 -29.94 3.45
CA PRO A 256 8.78 -28.50 3.53
C PRO A 256 10.09 -27.91 4.08
N VAL A 257 11.07 -27.75 3.21
CA VAL A 257 12.26 -26.94 3.46
C VAL A 257 11.86 -25.51 3.16
N LEU A 258 12.16 -24.57 4.07
CA LEU A 258 11.98 -23.15 3.81
C LEU A 258 12.68 -22.79 2.49
N PRO A 259 12.01 -22.11 1.55
CA PRO A 259 12.64 -21.73 0.29
C PRO A 259 13.88 -20.91 0.59
N ALA A 260 15.02 -21.26 0.00
CA ALA A 260 16.19 -20.42 0.05
C ALA A 260 16.01 -19.24 -0.92
N ALA A 261 16.47 -18.04 -0.52
CA ALA A 261 16.51 -16.89 -1.41
C ALA A 261 17.29 -17.23 -2.69
N PRO A 262 16.74 -16.96 -3.89
CA PRO A 262 17.46 -17.20 -5.12
C PRO A 262 18.67 -16.27 -5.21
N ALA A 263 19.75 -16.76 -5.83
CA ALA A 263 20.87 -15.90 -6.17
C ALA A 263 20.46 -14.97 -7.31
N GLY A 264 20.69 -13.67 -7.14
CA GLY A 264 20.55 -12.69 -8.21
C GLY A 264 21.71 -11.71 -8.24
N GLU A 265 21.70 -10.78 -9.18
CA GLU A 265 22.75 -9.78 -9.38
C GLU A 265 22.20 -8.48 -9.97
N PHE A 266 22.93 -7.39 -9.76
CA PHE A 266 22.65 -6.10 -10.39
C PHE A 266 23.43 -5.99 -11.69
N ASP A 267 22.74 -5.68 -12.78
CA ASP A 267 23.37 -5.35 -14.06
C ASP A 267 23.74 -3.86 -14.06
N ALA A 268 25.04 -3.57 -13.94
CA ALA A 268 25.51 -2.19 -13.82
C ALA A 268 25.10 -1.26 -14.98
N PRO A 269 25.09 -1.68 -16.26
CA PRO A 269 24.66 -0.81 -17.36
C PRO A 269 23.16 -0.46 -17.36
N SER A 270 22.29 -1.43 -17.05
CA SER A 270 20.84 -1.24 -17.12
C SER A 270 20.19 -0.88 -15.78
N GLY A 271 20.88 -1.14 -14.66
CA GLY A 271 20.32 -1.04 -13.32
C GLY A 271 19.33 -2.18 -12.97
N GLU A 272 19.12 -3.14 -13.86
CA GLU A 272 18.23 -4.28 -13.62
C GLU A 272 18.74 -5.16 -12.48
N TYR A 273 17.82 -5.71 -11.68
CA TYR A 273 18.11 -6.83 -10.81
C TYR A 273 17.64 -8.11 -11.49
N ARG A 274 18.55 -9.08 -11.64
CA ARG A 274 18.34 -10.33 -12.36
C ARG A 274 18.47 -11.51 -11.43
N PHE A 275 17.55 -12.47 -11.51
CA PHE A 275 17.63 -13.73 -10.77
C PHE A 275 16.95 -14.85 -11.53
N GLU A 276 17.29 -16.08 -11.17
CA GLU A 276 16.74 -17.29 -11.79
C GLU A 276 16.00 -18.14 -10.76
N LEU A 277 14.93 -18.80 -11.21
CA LEU A 277 14.14 -19.74 -10.42
C LEU A 277 13.99 -21.05 -11.18
N ALA A 278 14.41 -22.14 -10.55
CA ALA A 278 14.18 -23.48 -11.09
C ALA A 278 12.67 -23.80 -11.14
N PRO A 279 12.23 -24.79 -11.95
CA PRO A 279 10.84 -25.25 -11.93
C PRO A 279 10.35 -25.58 -10.51
N GLY A 280 9.20 -25.04 -10.11
CA GLY A 280 8.63 -25.22 -8.76
C GLY A 280 9.28 -24.41 -7.62
N GLN A 281 10.33 -23.63 -7.88
CA GLN A 281 10.96 -22.78 -6.87
C GLN A 281 10.31 -21.39 -6.79
N ALA A 282 10.15 -20.87 -5.57
CA ALA A 282 9.79 -19.48 -5.29
C ALA A 282 10.83 -18.86 -4.34
N PRO A 283 11.01 -17.52 -4.34
CA PRO A 283 11.68 -16.84 -3.25
C PRO A 283 10.95 -17.05 -1.91
N PRO A 284 11.60 -16.82 -0.76
CA PRO A 284 10.99 -16.97 0.56
C PRO A 284 9.72 -16.15 0.75
N ARG A 285 9.64 -15.02 0.04
CA ARG A 285 8.52 -14.08 -0.03
C ARG A 285 8.45 -13.54 -1.46
N PRO A 286 7.27 -13.11 -1.95
CA PRO A 286 7.16 -12.55 -3.29
C PRO A 286 8.11 -11.37 -3.46
N TRP A 287 8.92 -11.43 -4.52
CA TRP A 287 9.82 -10.36 -4.90
C TRP A 287 9.15 -9.56 -6.00
N VAL A 288 8.64 -8.37 -5.65
CA VAL A 288 7.84 -7.57 -6.58
C VAL A 288 8.63 -6.42 -7.21
N ASN A 289 8.11 -5.92 -8.33
CA ASN A 289 8.40 -4.59 -8.84
C ASN A 289 7.13 -3.73 -8.78
N VAL A 290 7.23 -2.51 -8.23
CA VAL A 290 6.16 -1.51 -8.26
C VAL A 290 6.40 -0.58 -9.45
N ILE A 291 5.53 -0.64 -10.44
CA ILE A 291 5.64 0.09 -11.72
C ILE A 291 4.49 1.09 -11.81
N ALA A 292 4.80 2.39 -11.87
CA ALA A 292 3.80 3.43 -11.87
C ALA A 292 4.24 4.66 -12.69
N ASN A 293 3.24 5.44 -13.10
CA ASN A 293 3.33 6.85 -13.43
C ASN A 293 2.44 7.66 -12.46
N ALA A 294 2.32 8.97 -12.65
CA ALA A 294 1.62 9.85 -11.72
C ALA A 294 0.13 9.51 -11.49
N GLY A 295 -0.54 8.88 -12.46
CA GLY A 295 -1.98 8.62 -12.41
C GLY A 295 -2.37 7.14 -12.45
N PHE A 296 -1.40 6.22 -12.57
CA PHE A 296 -1.68 4.81 -12.80
C PHE A 296 -0.49 3.95 -12.39
N GLY A 297 -0.74 2.73 -11.95
CA GLY A 297 0.34 1.79 -11.70
C GLY A 297 -0.13 0.38 -11.40
N PHE A 298 0.84 -0.51 -11.27
CA PHE A 298 0.64 -1.88 -10.84
C PHE A 298 1.88 -2.40 -10.11
N GLN A 299 1.72 -3.49 -9.36
CA GLN A 299 2.84 -4.33 -8.95
C GLN A 299 2.83 -5.63 -9.74
N VAL A 300 4.01 -6.25 -9.89
CA VAL A 300 4.16 -7.59 -10.46
C VAL A 300 5.21 -8.37 -9.68
N SER A 301 4.88 -9.57 -9.22
CA SER A 301 5.80 -10.50 -8.55
C SER A 301 6.57 -11.38 -9.54
N GLU A 302 7.47 -12.22 -9.03
CA GLU A 302 8.18 -13.23 -9.83
C GLU A 302 7.25 -14.26 -10.48
N THR A 303 6.03 -14.43 -9.97
CA THR A 303 5.02 -15.34 -10.55
C THR A 303 4.20 -14.67 -11.65
N GLY A 304 4.31 -13.35 -11.81
CA GLY A 304 3.46 -12.56 -12.70
C GLY A 304 2.14 -12.10 -12.05
N SER A 305 1.91 -12.45 -10.78
CA SER A 305 0.75 -11.96 -10.02
C SER A 305 0.75 -10.44 -9.96
N GLY A 306 -0.40 -9.87 -10.30
CA GLY A 306 -0.57 -8.44 -10.50
C GLY A 306 -1.66 -7.85 -9.63
N TYR A 307 -1.42 -6.59 -9.23
CA TYR A 307 -2.40 -5.70 -8.64
C TYR A 307 -2.27 -4.34 -9.33
N THR A 308 -3.34 -3.87 -10.00
CA THR A 308 -3.37 -2.66 -10.84
C THR A 308 -4.39 -1.63 -10.30
N TRP A 309 -4.02 -0.36 -10.34
CA TRP A 309 -4.86 0.76 -9.90
C TRP A 309 -4.77 1.96 -10.84
N ALA A 310 -5.75 2.85 -10.74
CA ALA A 310 -5.73 4.15 -11.39
C ALA A 310 -6.14 5.24 -10.39
N VAL A 311 -5.44 6.37 -10.42
CA VAL A 311 -5.62 7.55 -9.54
C VAL A 311 -5.33 7.29 -8.06
N ASN A 312 -5.86 6.21 -7.48
CA ASN A 312 -5.71 5.88 -6.07
C ASN A 312 -5.60 4.35 -5.86
N SER A 313 -4.49 3.89 -5.28
CA SER A 313 -4.22 2.47 -5.01
C SER A 313 -5.07 1.85 -3.88
N ARG A 314 -5.79 2.64 -3.08
CA ARG A 314 -6.71 2.07 -2.09
C ARG A 314 -8.15 2.15 -2.54
N LEU A 315 -8.54 3.31 -3.06
CA LEU A 315 -9.94 3.63 -3.33
C LEU A 315 -10.40 3.21 -4.72
N HIS A 316 -9.50 3.10 -5.70
CA HIS A 316 -9.85 2.77 -7.08
C HIS A 316 -8.91 1.71 -7.68
N GLN A 317 -8.97 0.53 -7.06
CA GLN A 317 -8.28 -0.65 -7.55
C GLN A 317 -8.98 -1.16 -8.81
N LEU A 318 -8.25 -1.33 -9.92
CA LEU A 318 -8.81 -1.93 -11.13
C LEU A 318 -8.94 -3.45 -10.97
N THR A 319 -7.93 -4.05 -10.33
CA THR A 319 -7.85 -5.46 -9.95
C THR A 319 -7.52 -5.55 -8.47
N ALA A 320 -7.91 -6.64 -7.79
CA ALA A 320 -7.81 -6.71 -6.33
C ALA A 320 -6.36 -6.86 -5.86
N TRP A 321 -6.00 -6.13 -4.79
CA TRP A 321 -4.75 -6.28 -4.07
C TRP A 321 -4.79 -7.47 -3.10
N SER A 322 -3.66 -8.19 -2.99
CA SER A 322 -3.40 -9.18 -1.96
C SER A 322 -2.01 -8.97 -1.39
N ASN A 323 -1.86 -9.20 -0.08
CA ASN A 323 -0.59 -9.21 0.63
C ASN A 323 -0.27 -10.58 1.22
N ASP A 324 -0.90 -11.65 0.72
CA ASP A 324 -0.61 -13.02 1.13
C ASP A 324 0.76 -13.45 0.57
N PRO A 325 1.83 -13.51 1.41
CA PRO A 325 3.17 -13.82 0.94
C PRO A 325 3.37 -15.32 0.69
N VAL A 326 2.36 -16.15 0.95
CA VAL A 326 2.43 -17.61 0.79
C VAL A 326 1.81 -18.01 -0.55
N ALA A 327 0.58 -17.53 -0.83
CA ALA A 327 -0.14 -17.92 -2.03
C ALA A 327 0.10 -16.96 -3.22
N ASP A 328 0.44 -15.69 -2.95
CA ASP A 328 0.57 -14.63 -3.96
C ASP A 328 -0.54 -14.67 -5.03
N PRO A 329 -1.84 -14.64 -4.62
CA PRO A 329 -2.94 -15.00 -5.52
C PRO A 329 -3.13 -13.94 -6.62
N PRO A 330 -3.17 -14.34 -7.91
CA PRO A 330 -3.36 -13.41 -9.01
C PRO A 330 -4.82 -12.98 -9.17
N SER A 331 -5.04 -11.68 -9.36
CA SER A 331 -6.31 -11.10 -9.88
C SER A 331 -6.27 -10.89 -11.40
N GLU A 332 -5.12 -11.16 -12.00
CA GLU A 332 -4.81 -10.98 -13.41
C GLU A 332 -4.10 -12.24 -13.90
N HIS A 333 -4.72 -12.94 -14.85
CA HIS A 333 -4.19 -14.20 -15.36
C HIS A 333 -3.73 -14.00 -16.80
N TRP A 334 -2.44 -14.22 -17.04
CA TRP A 334 -1.79 -14.13 -18.35
C TRP A 334 -1.35 -15.53 -18.76
N LEU A 335 -2.17 -16.21 -19.56
CA LEU A 335 -2.05 -17.66 -19.77
C LEU A 335 -1.80 -18.00 -21.25
N LEU A 336 -1.22 -19.18 -21.45
CA LEU A 336 -1.10 -19.84 -22.74
C LEU A 336 -1.65 -21.26 -22.59
N GLN A 337 -2.46 -21.67 -23.56
CA GLN A 337 -2.97 -23.03 -23.67
C GLN A 337 -2.42 -23.69 -24.93
N ASP A 338 -1.90 -24.91 -24.79
CA ASP A 338 -1.63 -25.77 -25.93
C ASP A 338 -2.96 -26.41 -26.38
N LEU A 339 -3.37 -26.16 -27.62
CA LEU A 339 -4.66 -26.62 -28.14
C LEU A 339 -4.64 -28.11 -28.54
N ASP A 340 -3.48 -28.71 -28.70
CA ASP A 340 -3.34 -30.12 -29.06
C ASP A 340 -3.26 -31.00 -27.80
N SER A 341 -2.61 -30.55 -26.71
CA SER A 341 -2.59 -31.28 -25.43
C SER A 341 -3.69 -30.87 -24.44
N GLY A 342 -4.18 -29.63 -24.52
CA GLY A 342 -5.10 -29.02 -23.56
C GLY A 342 -4.43 -28.39 -22.34
N ASP A 343 -3.10 -28.51 -22.21
CA ASP A 343 -2.33 -27.96 -21.09
C ASP A 343 -2.42 -26.44 -21.02
N VAL A 344 -2.56 -25.91 -19.81
CA VAL A 344 -2.59 -24.47 -19.52
C VAL A 344 -1.39 -24.10 -18.64
N PHE A 345 -0.70 -23.02 -18.98
CA PHE A 345 0.42 -22.50 -18.21
C PHE A 345 0.51 -20.98 -18.27
N SER A 346 1.23 -20.37 -17.33
CA SER A 346 1.41 -18.92 -17.29
C SER A 346 2.40 -18.43 -18.35
N LEU A 347 2.14 -17.26 -18.92
CA LEU A 347 3.05 -16.54 -19.81
C LEU A 347 4.33 -16.07 -19.10
N THR A 348 4.32 -15.96 -17.77
CA THR A 348 5.50 -15.64 -16.96
C THR A 348 6.26 -16.88 -16.52
N ARG A 349 5.63 -18.07 -16.56
CA ARG A 349 6.23 -19.32 -16.06
C ARG A 349 5.74 -20.51 -16.87
N ALA A 350 6.42 -20.78 -17.98
CA ALA A 350 6.01 -21.80 -18.95
C ALA A 350 6.37 -23.25 -18.53
N GLY A 351 7.16 -23.40 -17.46
CA GLY A 351 7.47 -24.69 -16.81
C GLY A 351 8.97 -24.99 -16.72
N GLY A 352 9.80 -24.33 -17.54
CA GLY A 352 11.25 -24.41 -17.49
C GLY A 352 11.89 -23.48 -16.44
N LEU A 353 13.20 -23.28 -16.57
CA LEU A 353 13.94 -22.26 -15.82
C LEU A 353 13.30 -20.89 -16.09
N LEU A 354 13.01 -20.15 -15.03
CA LEU A 354 12.47 -18.80 -15.12
C LEU A 354 13.59 -17.80 -14.85
N ARG A 355 13.83 -16.88 -15.78
CA ARG A 355 14.70 -15.71 -15.58
C ARG A 355 13.83 -14.49 -15.38
N VAL A 356 14.03 -13.79 -14.27
CA VAL A 356 13.31 -12.56 -13.95
C VAL A 356 14.28 -11.40 -13.98
N ARG A 357 13.89 -10.33 -14.67
CA ARG A 357 14.62 -9.06 -14.72
C ARG A 357 13.69 -7.94 -14.28
N HIS A 358 13.91 -7.39 -13.09
CA HIS A 358 13.21 -6.19 -12.64
C HIS A 358 14.04 -4.96 -13.00
N GLY A 359 13.44 -4.02 -13.72
CA GLY A 359 14.05 -2.74 -14.07
C GLY A 359 13.15 -1.56 -13.72
N GLN A 360 13.63 -0.36 -14.02
CA GLN A 360 12.92 0.87 -13.69
C GLN A 360 11.75 1.08 -14.65
N GLY A 361 10.53 0.87 -14.15
CA GLY A 361 9.29 1.00 -14.91
C GLY A 361 8.90 -0.23 -15.73
N TYR A 362 9.63 -1.35 -15.61
CA TYR A 362 9.32 -2.59 -16.33
C TYR A 362 9.85 -3.85 -15.63
N SER A 363 9.26 -5.00 -15.95
CA SER A 363 9.76 -6.32 -15.57
C SER A 363 9.72 -7.25 -16.77
N VAL A 364 10.73 -8.11 -16.92
CA VAL A 364 10.80 -9.11 -17.99
C VAL A 364 10.93 -10.51 -17.39
N PHE A 365 10.21 -11.45 -17.98
CA PHE A 365 10.17 -12.85 -17.62
C PHE A 365 10.53 -13.68 -18.86
N ASP A 366 11.62 -14.43 -18.80
CA ASP A 366 11.99 -15.41 -19.83
C ASP A 366 11.80 -16.81 -19.28
N SER A 367 11.05 -17.63 -20.00
CA SER A 367 10.81 -19.03 -19.65
C SER A 367 10.66 -19.86 -20.91
N SER A 368 10.79 -21.18 -20.77
CA SER A 368 10.61 -22.11 -21.87
C SER A 368 9.70 -23.28 -21.49
N ARG A 369 9.08 -23.89 -22.49
CA ARG A 369 8.32 -25.13 -22.37
C ARG A 369 8.61 -26.03 -23.58
N GLY A 370 9.43 -27.05 -23.38
CA GLY A 370 9.92 -27.86 -24.49
C GLY A 370 10.61 -26.98 -25.52
N ASP A 371 10.10 -26.97 -26.76
CA ASP A 371 10.64 -26.19 -27.88
C ASP A 371 10.02 -24.79 -28.04
N LEU A 372 9.24 -24.33 -27.05
CA LEU A 372 8.65 -22.99 -27.02
C LEU A 372 9.41 -22.08 -26.06
N GLU A 373 9.98 -21.00 -26.59
CA GLU A 373 10.54 -19.89 -25.81
C GLU A 373 9.47 -18.79 -25.63
N VAL A 374 9.36 -18.27 -24.41
CA VAL A 374 8.36 -17.28 -24.00
C VAL A 374 9.05 -16.14 -23.26
N GLU A 375 8.98 -14.93 -23.84
CA GLU A 375 9.39 -13.69 -23.18
C GLU A 375 8.14 -12.83 -22.92
N THR A 376 7.90 -12.47 -21.67
CA THR A 376 6.82 -11.57 -21.27
C THR A 376 7.38 -10.33 -20.59
N THR A 377 7.05 -9.15 -21.11
CA THR A 377 7.47 -7.84 -20.57
C THR A 377 6.25 -7.07 -20.06
N PHE A 378 6.29 -6.68 -18.80
CA PHE A 378 5.31 -5.81 -18.16
C PHE A 378 5.88 -4.40 -18.04
N PHE A 379 5.12 -3.37 -18.43
CA PHE A 379 5.45 -1.97 -18.16
C PHE A 379 4.20 -1.10 -18.08
N ALA A 380 4.30 0.06 -17.44
CA ALA A 380 3.28 1.11 -17.54
C ALA A 380 3.74 2.15 -18.57
N ASP A 381 2.80 2.71 -19.34
CA ASP A 381 3.10 3.86 -20.18
C ASP A 381 3.64 5.03 -19.33
N ARG A 382 4.44 5.89 -19.96
CA ARG A 382 5.06 7.04 -19.30
C ARG A 382 4.03 8.00 -18.71
N GLU A 383 2.92 8.24 -19.42
CA GLU A 383 1.96 9.30 -19.08
C GLU A 383 0.52 8.79 -19.04
N GLU A 384 0.17 7.87 -19.94
CA GLU A 384 -1.18 7.33 -20.03
C GLU A 384 -1.43 6.27 -18.95
N ALA A 385 -2.69 6.15 -18.54
CA ALA A 385 -3.13 5.11 -17.61
C ALA A 385 -3.28 3.76 -18.35
N ALA A 386 -2.13 3.17 -18.73
CA ALA A 386 -2.07 1.92 -19.47
C ALA A 386 -0.93 1.02 -18.95
N LYS A 387 -1.29 -0.19 -18.53
CA LYS A 387 -0.38 -1.32 -18.32
C LYS A 387 -0.30 -2.11 -19.61
N VAL A 388 0.91 -2.45 -20.03
CA VAL A 388 1.17 -3.26 -21.22
C VAL A 388 1.86 -4.55 -20.82
N VAL A 389 1.31 -5.67 -21.27
CA VAL A 389 1.87 -7.02 -21.15
C VAL A 389 2.23 -7.49 -22.55
N ARG A 390 3.49 -7.24 -22.93
CA ARG A 390 4.02 -7.62 -24.24
C ARG A 390 4.56 -9.03 -24.20
N VAL A 391 4.15 -9.87 -25.14
CA VAL A 391 4.54 -11.27 -25.22
C VAL A 391 5.28 -11.51 -26.54
N ARG A 392 6.43 -12.16 -26.49
CA ARG A 392 7.14 -12.73 -27.64
C ARG A 392 7.19 -14.24 -27.45
N LEU A 393 6.71 -14.97 -28.46
CA LEU A 393 6.76 -16.42 -28.54
C LEU A 393 7.68 -16.82 -29.68
N GLU A 394 8.52 -17.83 -29.46
CA GLU A 394 9.39 -18.38 -30.50
C GLU A 394 9.35 -19.92 -30.45
N ASN A 395 9.03 -20.52 -31.59
CA ASN A 395 9.06 -21.97 -31.76
C ASN A 395 10.44 -22.38 -32.29
N VAL A 396 11.31 -22.87 -31.41
CA VAL A 396 12.67 -23.33 -31.77
C VAL A 396 12.68 -24.80 -32.22
N GLY A 397 11.54 -25.47 -32.19
CA GLY A 397 11.38 -26.88 -32.51
C GLY A 397 11.12 -27.17 -33.99
N SER A 398 10.88 -28.44 -34.28
CA SER A 398 10.61 -28.93 -35.65
C SER A 398 9.14 -29.11 -36.00
N SER A 399 8.23 -29.03 -35.03
CA SER A 399 6.78 -29.20 -35.23
C SER A 399 6.02 -27.88 -35.16
N ARG A 400 4.89 -27.81 -35.87
CA ARG A 400 3.95 -26.68 -35.76
C ARG A 400 3.26 -26.70 -34.40
N LEU A 401 3.13 -25.54 -33.76
CA LEU A 401 2.42 -25.35 -32.50
C LEU A 401 1.08 -24.63 -32.71
N ARG A 402 0.04 -25.09 -32.02
CA ARG A 402 -1.29 -24.48 -31.98
C ARG A 402 -1.57 -24.03 -30.55
N LEU A 403 -1.54 -22.72 -30.34
CA LEU A 403 -1.60 -22.14 -29.01
C LEU A 403 -2.82 -21.24 -28.90
N ARG A 404 -3.28 -21.01 -27.67
CA ARG A 404 -4.25 -19.97 -27.35
C ARG A 404 -3.71 -19.09 -26.25
N ALA A 405 -3.48 -17.81 -26.58
CA ALA A 405 -3.15 -16.80 -25.58
C ALA A 405 -4.43 -16.32 -24.90
N VAL A 406 -4.43 -16.27 -23.58
CA VAL A 406 -5.59 -15.90 -22.75
C VAL A 406 -5.18 -14.81 -21.77
N ALA A 407 -6.00 -13.77 -21.67
CA ALA A 407 -5.97 -12.81 -20.57
C ALA A 407 -7.31 -12.85 -19.84
N LEU A 408 -7.29 -13.00 -18.52
CA LEU A 408 -8.46 -12.89 -17.64
C LEU A 408 -8.16 -11.88 -16.54
N VAL A 409 -8.90 -10.78 -16.53
CA VAL A 409 -8.77 -9.70 -15.55
C VAL A 409 -10.02 -9.64 -14.67
N GLU A 410 -9.84 -9.77 -13.36
CA GLU A 410 -10.94 -9.69 -12.40
C GLU A 410 -11.22 -8.25 -11.98
N TRP A 411 -12.32 -7.66 -12.47
CA TRP A 411 -12.64 -6.25 -12.24
C TRP A 411 -13.03 -5.95 -10.80
N GLN A 412 -12.27 -5.11 -10.12
CA GLN A 412 -12.61 -4.59 -8.79
C GLN A 412 -13.30 -3.21 -8.89
N LEU A 413 -12.70 -2.29 -9.65
CA LEU A 413 -13.11 -0.89 -9.87
C LEU A 413 -13.62 -0.16 -8.61
N GLY A 414 -12.92 -0.33 -7.50
CA GLY A 414 -13.33 0.22 -6.21
C GLY A 414 -12.44 -0.25 -5.06
N ALA A 415 -12.78 0.13 -3.83
CA ALA A 415 -11.97 -0.18 -2.66
C ALA A 415 -12.21 -1.61 -2.14
N ASN A 416 -13.42 -2.15 -2.34
CA ASN A 416 -13.85 -3.43 -1.77
C ASN A 416 -14.64 -4.27 -2.78
N ARG A 417 -14.60 -5.60 -2.63
CA ARG A 417 -15.23 -6.55 -3.57
C ARG A 417 -16.75 -6.33 -3.70
N GLY A 418 -17.38 -5.76 -2.68
CA GLY A 418 -18.81 -5.40 -2.69
C GLY A 418 -19.16 -4.31 -3.69
N GLU A 419 -18.24 -3.44 -4.08
CA GLU A 419 -18.45 -2.32 -5.01
C GLU A 419 -18.54 -2.77 -6.47
N ARG A 420 -18.13 -4.02 -6.76
CA ARG A 420 -18.30 -4.69 -8.05
C ARG A 420 -19.76 -4.72 -8.52
N ARG A 421 -20.73 -4.53 -7.60
CA ARG A 421 -22.16 -4.41 -7.91
C ARG A 421 -22.48 -3.25 -8.85
N GLY A 422 -21.72 -2.16 -8.79
CA GLY A 422 -21.88 -0.99 -9.65
C GLY A 422 -21.25 -1.16 -11.04
N ILE A 423 -20.57 -2.28 -11.30
CA ILE A 423 -19.84 -2.46 -12.56
C ILE A 423 -20.79 -2.85 -13.69
N ALA A 424 -20.66 -2.15 -14.82
CA ALA A 424 -21.27 -2.54 -16.09
C ALA A 424 -20.17 -2.81 -17.11
N THR A 425 -20.30 -3.92 -17.84
CA THR A 425 -19.31 -4.34 -18.85
C THR A 425 -19.90 -4.33 -20.26
N TRP A 426 -19.04 -4.14 -21.28
CA TRP A 426 -19.43 -4.26 -22.69
C TRP A 426 -18.25 -4.61 -23.59
N LYS A 427 -18.56 -5.06 -24.81
CA LYS A 427 -17.62 -5.16 -25.92
C LYS A 427 -17.90 -4.02 -26.91
N SER A 428 -16.86 -3.27 -27.29
CA SER A 428 -17.00 -2.15 -28.23
C SER A 428 -16.71 -2.60 -29.66
N GLY A 429 -17.76 -2.74 -30.48
CA GLY A 429 -17.67 -3.06 -31.91
C GLY A 429 -16.70 -4.21 -32.24
N ASP A 430 -15.89 -4.00 -33.28
CA ASP A 430 -14.86 -4.95 -33.74
C ASP A 430 -13.52 -4.80 -33.00
N LEU A 431 -13.37 -3.78 -32.14
CA LEU A 431 -12.17 -3.61 -31.34
C LEU A 431 -12.00 -4.87 -30.46
N PRO A 432 -10.80 -5.51 -30.45
CA PRO A 432 -10.53 -6.67 -29.60
C PRO A 432 -10.31 -6.23 -28.13
N ALA A 433 -11.27 -5.48 -27.60
CA ALA A 433 -11.26 -4.92 -26.26
C ALA A 433 -12.60 -5.13 -25.53
N LEU A 434 -12.50 -5.30 -24.22
CA LEU A 434 -13.61 -5.37 -23.27
C LEU A 434 -13.50 -4.23 -22.29
N PHE A 435 -14.62 -3.65 -21.91
CA PHE A 435 -14.69 -2.47 -21.06
C PHE A 435 -15.51 -2.75 -19.81
N ALA A 436 -15.18 -2.03 -18.74
CA ALA A 436 -15.89 -2.05 -17.47
C ALA A 436 -15.94 -0.64 -16.88
N GLN A 437 -17.15 -0.16 -16.58
CA GLN A 437 -17.40 1.15 -15.99
C GLN A 437 -17.87 0.99 -14.54
N GLN A 438 -17.33 1.79 -13.62
CA GLN A 438 -17.90 1.97 -12.29
C GLN A 438 -19.06 2.97 -12.38
N ARG A 439 -20.28 2.54 -12.04
CA ARG A 439 -21.48 3.40 -12.05
C ARG A 439 -21.78 4.04 -10.69
N GLU A 440 -21.14 3.59 -9.62
CA GLU A 440 -21.33 4.12 -8.27
C GLU A 440 -20.46 5.36 -8.02
N HIS A 441 -21.08 6.48 -7.66
CA HIS A 441 -20.43 7.78 -7.55
C HIS A 441 -19.93 8.13 -6.13
N ARG A 442 -20.30 7.36 -5.08
CA ARG A 442 -19.96 7.70 -3.68
C ARG A 442 -18.47 8.02 -3.48
N ALA A 443 -17.58 7.21 -4.07
CA ALA A 443 -16.13 7.35 -3.89
C ALA A 443 -15.47 8.36 -4.86
N GLY A 444 -16.25 9.06 -5.69
CA GLY A 444 -15.73 10.02 -6.68
C GLY A 444 -15.19 9.38 -7.97
N PHE A 445 -15.41 8.07 -8.18
CA PHE A 445 -14.96 7.32 -9.35
C PHE A 445 -16.11 6.85 -10.25
N GLY A 446 -17.30 7.44 -10.13
CA GLY A 446 -18.39 7.16 -11.07
C GLY A 446 -18.00 7.57 -12.49
N ASP A 447 -18.43 6.78 -13.48
CA ASP A 447 -18.06 6.85 -14.91
C ASP A 447 -16.63 6.43 -15.27
N HIS A 448 -15.75 6.27 -14.29
CA HIS A 448 -14.42 5.75 -14.54
C HIS A 448 -14.50 4.38 -15.19
N THR A 449 -13.78 4.23 -16.30
CA THR A 449 -13.88 3.08 -17.19
C THR A 449 -12.51 2.49 -17.41
N ALA A 450 -12.37 1.21 -17.10
CA ALA A 450 -11.22 0.40 -17.47
C ALA A 450 -11.49 -0.39 -18.74
N PHE A 451 -10.42 -0.81 -19.43
CA PHE A 451 -10.49 -1.69 -20.57
C PHE A 451 -9.35 -2.70 -20.56
N LEU A 452 -9.60 -3.87 -21.14
CA LEU A 452 -8.59 -4.84 -21.53
C LEU A 452 -8.62 -4.96 -23.06
N LEU A 453 -7.49 -4.75 -23.71
CA LEU A 453 -7.31 -4.77 -25.17
C LEU A 453 -6.27 -5.83 -25.55
N LEU A 454 -6.50 -6.53 -26.66
CA LEU A 454 -5.48 -7.34 -27.34
C LEU A 454 -5.00 -6.62 -28.61
N THR A 455 -3.68 -6.48 -28.80
CA THR A 455 -3.08 -5.84 -29.99
C THR A 455 -1.89 -6.64 -30.53
N GLY A 456 -1.46 -6.36 -31.76
CA GLY A 456 -0.34 -7.03 -32.43
C GLY A 456 -0.65 -8.41 -33.04
N THR A 457 -1.91 -8.86 -33.01
CA THR A 457 -2.35 -10.11 -33.65
C THR A 457 -3.73 -9.94 -34.31
N ALA A 458 -4.01 -10.75 -35.33
CA ALA A 458 -5.07 -10.50 -36.30
C ALA A 458 -6.48 -10.90 -35.86
N ARG A 459 -6.68 -11.63 -34.75
CA ARG A 459 -8.04 -11.97 -34.31
C ARG A 459 -8.15 -12.43 -32.85
N GLN A 460 -9.01 -11.73 -32.12
CA GLN A 460 -9.66 -12.25 -30.92
C GLN A 460 -10.53 -13.45 -31.32
N SER A 461 -10.30 -14.61 -30.70
CA SER A 461 -11.05 -15.84 -30.97
C SER A 461 -12.22 -16.04 -30.01
N GLN A 462 -12.07 -15.69 -28.73
CA GLN A 462 -13.11 -15.82 -27.72
C GLN A 462 -13.10 -14.64 -26.74
N TRP A 463 -14.24 -14.38 -26.12
CA TRP A 463 -14.36 -13.39 -25.06
C TRP A 463 -15.56 -13.64 -24.15
N THR A 464 -15.49 -13.12 -22.93
CA THR A 464 -16.64 -12.96 -22.02
C THR A 464 -16.29 -11.93 -20.95
N CYS A 465 -17.30 -11.32 -20.35
CA CYS A 465 -17.18 -10.46 -19.18
C CYS A 465 -17.81 -11.10 -17.93
N ASP A 466 -18.13 -12.41 -17.97
CA ASP A 466 -18.64 -13.16 -16.82
C ASP A 466 -17.60 -14.17 -16.31
N ARG A 467 -17.07 -13.89 -15.11
CA ARG A 467 -16.04 -14.68 -14.45
C ARG A 467 -16.56 -16.04 -13.98
N SER A 468 -17.87 -16.18 -13.78
CA SER A 468 -18.45 -17.43 -13.28
C SER A 468 -18.25 -18.61 -14.24
N GLU A 469 -17.98 -18.35 -15.53
CA GLU A 469 -17.70 -19.38 -16.54
C GLU A 469 -16.39 -20.15 -16.27
N PHE A 470 -15.49 -19.60 -15.45
CA PHE A 470 -14.16 -20.15 -15.22
C PHE A 470 -14.04 -20.93 -13.90
N PHE A 471 -15.12 -21.16 -13.15
CA PHE A 471 -15.07 -21.88 -11.89
C PHE A 471 -15.76 -23.24 -11.97
N ASP A 472 -15.08 -24.28 -11.50
CA ASP A 472 -15.68 -25.60 -11.35
C ASP A 472 -16.60 -25.68 -10.12
N THR A 473 -17.26 -26.83 -9.94
CA THR A 473 -18.16 -27.09 -8.79
C THR A 473 -17.46 -27.04 -7.41
N THR A 474 -16.13 -27.04 -7.38
CA THR A 474 -15.31 -26.92 -6.17
C THR A 474 -14.77 -25.50 -5.97
N GLY A 475 -15.06 -24.58 -6.89
CA GLY A 475 -14.58 -23.19 -6.87
C GLY A 475 -13.15 -23.02 -7.38
N ARG A 476 -12.59 -24.00 -8.09
CA ARG A 476 -11.26 -23.89 -8.72
C ARG A 476 -11.36 -23.25 -10.09
N LEU A 477 -10.36 -22.42 -10.41
CA LEU A 477 -10.27 -21.77 -11.71
C LEU A 477 -9.89 -22.79 -12.80
N GLY A 478 -10.61 -22.77 -13.91
CA GLY A 478 -10.37 -23.60 -15.08
C GLY A 478 -10.82 -22.92 -16.36
N LEU A 479 -10.14 -23.20 -17.47
CA LEU A 479 -10.48 -22.64 -18.79
C LEU A 479 -11.51 -23.55 -19.50
N PRO A 480 -12.72 -23.05 -19.81
CA PRO A 480 -13.65 -23.75 -20.68
C PRO A 480 -13.18 -23.71 -22.13
N ALA A 481 -13.55 -24.73 -22.91
CA ALA A 481 -13.20 -24.83 -24.33
C ALA A 481 -13.83 -23.71 -25.19
N SER A 482 -15.04 -23.27 -24.83
CA SER A 482 -15.82 -22.22 -25.48
C SER A 482 -16.42 -21.26 -24.46
N TRP A 483 -16.35 -19.96 -24.72
CA TRP A 483 -16.85 -18.91 -23.81
C TRP A 483 -18.17 -18.31 -24.29
N GLY A 484 -18.98 -17.81 -23.37
CA GLY A 484 -20.36 -17.40 -23.62
C GLY A 484 -20.54 -16.03 -24.29
N GLY A 485 -19.49 -15.21 -24.46
CA GLY A 485 -19.64 -13.87 -25.05
C GLY A 485 -20.57 -12.96 -24.23
N ARG A 486 -20.56 -13.09 -22.91
CA ARG A 486 -21.50 -12.37 -22.02
C ARG A 486 -20.96 -11.00 -21.67
N SER A 487 -21.83 -10.00 -21.59
CA SER A 487 -21.50 -8.67 -21.06
C SER A 487 -22.75 -7.98 -20.50
N GLY A 488 -22.55 -6.92 -19.73
CA GLY A 488 -23.60 -6.12 -19.12
C GLY A 488 -23.39 -5.89 -17.63
N ALA A 489 -24.42 -5.32 -16.99
CA ALA A 489 -24.46 -5.15 -15.54
C ALA A 489 -24.99 -6.40 -14.84
N GLY A 490 -24.56 -6.63 -13.60
CA GLY A 490 -25.05 -7.72 -12.77
C GLY A 490 -24.43 -9.09 -13.04
N LEU A 491 -23.40 -9.20 -13.89
CA LEU A 491 -22.56 -10.41 -14.00
C LEU A 491 -21.58 -10.52 -12.82
N ASP A 492 -20.76 -11.57 -12.76
CA ASP A 492 -19.52 -11.53 -11.99
C ASP A 492 -18.42 -10.90 -12.87
N PRO A 493 -18.14 -9.58 -12.71
CA PRO A 493 -17.47 -8.81 -13.75
C PRO A 493 -16.01 -9.23 -13.94
N CYS A 494 -15.65 -9.58 -15.17
CA CYS A 494 -14.26 -9.72 -15.61
C CYS A 494 -14.08 -9.16 -17.01
N ALA A 495 -12.85 -9.18 -17.51
CA ALA A 495 -12.57 -9.14 -18.93
C ALA A 495 -11.72 -10.37 -19.27
N ALA A 496 -12.30 -11.29 -20.05
CA ALA A 496 -11.60 -12.45 -20.57
C ALA A 496 -11.48 -12.35 -22.09
N LEU A 497 -10.26 -12.44 -22.61
CA LEU A 497 -9.94 -12.39 -24.05
C LEU A 497 -9.04 -13.56 -24.42
N ALA A 498 -9.32 -14.20 -25.56
CA ALA A 498 -8.44 -15.20 -26.14
C ALA A 498 -8.07 -14.86 -27.59
N ALA A 499 -6.89 -15.31 -28.01
CA ALA A 499 -6.51 -15.39 -29.42
C ALA A 499 -5.84 -16.73 -29.72
N ASP A 500 -6.30 -17.37 -30.79
CA ASP A 500 -5.75 -18.63 -31.28
C ASP A 500 -4.59 -18.31 -32.23
N LEU A 501 -3.43 -18.89 -31.93
CA LEU A 501 -2.15 -18.62 -32.58
C LEU A 501 -1.62 -19.89 -33.21
N VAL A 502 -0.94 -19.73 -34.34
CA VAL A 502 -0.22 -20.80 -35.02
C VAL A 502 1.21 -20.38 -35.21
N LEU A 503 2.16 -21.17 -34.69
CA LEU A 503 3.58 -20.95 -34.87
C LEU A 503 4.20 -22.10 -35.67
N ALA A 504 4.69 -21.80 -36.86
CA ALA A 504 5.50 -22.73 -37.65
C ALA A 504 6.88 -22.97 -36.99
N PRO A 505 7.59 -24.06 -37.31
CA PRO A 505 8.98 -24.26 -36.91
C PRO A 505 9.86 -23.04 -37.23
N GLY A 506 10.64 -22.57 -36.27
CA GLY A 506 11.52 -21.39 -36.39
C GLY A 506 10.80 -20.03 -36.41
N GLN A 507 9.46 -19.99 -36.25
CA GLN A 507 8.70 -18.75 -36.30
C GLN A 507 8.70 -18.04 -34.94
N SER A 508 8.93 -16.73 -34.96
CA SER A 508 8.65 -15.81 -33.85
C SER A 508 7.35 -15.03 -34.08
N LEU A 509 6.58 -14.81 -33.01
CA LEU A 509 5.38 -13.97 -33.01
C LEU A 509 5.40 -13.06 -31.78
N ALA A 510 4.96 -11.81 -31.92
CA ALA A 510 4.77 -10.90 -30.80
C ALA A 510 3.36 -10.29 -30.80
N PHE A 511 2.79 -10.14 -29.61
CA PHE A 511 1.50 -9.48 -29.39
C PHE A 511 1.50 -8.81 -28.01
N SER A 512 0.44 -8.08 -27.65
CA SER A 512 0.34 -7.45 -26.34
C SER A 512 -1.08 -7.41 -25.81
N PHE A 513 -1.22 -7.56 -24.50
CA PHE A 513 -2.42 -7.16 -23.78
C PHE A 513 -2.20 -5.76 -23.20
N VAL A 514 -3.22 -4.91 -23.26
CA VAL A 514 -3.20 -3.56 -22.68
C VAL A 514 -4.37 -3.44 -21.72
N LEU A 515 -4.06 -3.25 -20.43
CA LEU A 515 -5.02 -2.94 -19.38
C LEU A 515 -4.97 -1.44 -19.12
N GLY A 516 -5.99 -0.70 -19.54
CA GLY A 516 -6.01 0.75 -19.42
C GLY A 516 -7.22 1.30 -18.68
N HIS A 517 -7.19 2.59 -18.39
CA HIS A 517 -8.23 3.30 -17.65
C HIS A 517 -8.40 4.74 -18.14
N ALA A 518 -9.63 5.24 -18.14
CA ALA A 518 -9.93 6.65 -18.30
C ALA A 518 -11.11 7.06 -17.40
N THR A 519 -11.33 8.37 -17.24
CA THR A 519 -12.37 8.92 -16.37
C THR A 519 -13.78 8.81 -16.94
N THR A 520 -13.93 8.46 -18.22
CA THR A 520 -15.23 8.29 -18.88
C THR A 520 -15.20 7.13 -19.89
N PRO A 521 -16.35 6.54 -20.25
CA PRO A 521 -16.42 5.49 -21.27
C PRO A 521 -15.84 5.93 -22.62
N ALA A 522 -16.19 7.12 -23.09
CA ALA A 522 -15.72 7.64 -24.38
C ALA A 522 -14.20 7.87 -24.39
N ALA A 523 -13.63 8.35 -23.29
CA ALA A 523 -12.18 8.51 -23.16
C ALA A 523 -11.45 7.15 -23.14
N ALA A 524 -12.04 6.13 -22.50
CA ALA A 524 -11.47 4.78 -22.46
C ALA A 524 -11.48 4.14 -23.86
N GLU A 525 -12.57 4.28 -24.63
CA GLU A 525 -12.63 3.79 -26.01
C GLU A 525 -11.62 4.50 -26.92
N LYS A 526 -11.44 5.81 -26.75
CA LYS A 526 -10.42 6.57 -27.48
C LYS A 526 -9.01 6.08 -27.13
N LEU A 527 -8.72 5.87 -25.85
CA LEU A 527 -7.42 5.37 -25.40
C LEU A 527 -7.15 3.96 -25.94
N ALA A 528 -8.13 3.05 -25.85
CA ALA A 528 -8.02 1.69 -26.40
C ALA A 528 -7.81 1.70 -27.93
N THR A 529 -8.46 2.61 -28.65
CA THR A 529 -8.26 2.79 -30.09
C THR A 529 -6.86 3.32 -30.42
N GLY A 530 -6.31 4.22 -29.61
CA GLY A 530 -4.91 4.65 -29.74
C GLY A 530 -3.96 3.46 -29.58
N TRP A 531 -4.13 2.68 -28.51
CA TRP A 531 -3.29 1.52 -28.21
C TRP A 531 -3.42 0.36 -29.20
N SER A 532 -4.52 0.24 -29.94
CA SER A 532 -4.65 -0.80 -30.96
C SER A 532 -3.74 -0.59 -32.17
N SER A 533 -3.24 0.63 -32.37
CA SER A 533 -2.33 1.01 -33.46
C SER A 533 -0.93 1.43 -33.02
N ARG A 534 -0.71 1.61 -31.72
CA ARG A 534 0.58 2.02 -31.12
C ARG A 534 1.55 0.85 -31.06
N ASP A 535 2.85 1.12 -31.27
CA ASP A 535 3.91 0.13 -31.07
C ASP A 535 4.30 0.03 -29.57
N PRO A 536 4.06 -1.12 -28.91
CA PRO A 536 4.45 -1.33 -27.52
C PRO A 536 5.96 -1.22 -27.28
N LEU A 537 6.80 -1.57 -28.26
CA LEU A 537 8.26 -1.53 -28.10
C LEU A 537 8.79 -0.10 -28.07
N GLU A 538 8.21 0.79 -28.90
CA GLU A 538 8.53 2.21 -28.86
C GLU A 538 8.10 2.82 -27.52
N ALA A 539 6.90 2.49 -27.03
CA ALA A 539 6.42 2.94 -25.72
C ALA A 539 7.36 2.50 -24.58
N LEU A 540 7.78 1.22 -24.57
CA LEU A 540 8.77 0.72 -23.61
C LEU A 540 10.10 1.49 -23.69
N THR A 541 10.56 1.81 -24.90
CA THR A 541 11.80 2.59 -25.10
C THR A 541 11.67 4.00 -24.52
N GLN A 542 10.51 4.63 -24.65
CA GLN A 542 10.22 5.95 -24.06
C GLN A 542 10.23 5.89 -22.53
N VAL A 543 9.66 4.83 -21.93
CA VAL A 543 9.69 4.59 -20.48
C VAL A 543 11.13 4.43 -19.97
N LYS A 544 11.92 3.56 -20.60
CA LYS A 544 13.32 3.35 -20.22
C LYS A 544 14.15 4.63 -20.34
N ARG A 545 13.94 5.40 -21.41
CA ARG A 545 14.62 6.69 -21.62
C ARG A 545 14.27 7.70 -20.53
N TRP A 546 13.00 7.79 -20.16
CA TRP A 546 12.56 8.72 -19.13
C TRP A 546 13.16 8.38 -17.76
N TRP A 547 13.11 7.12 -17.34
CA TRP A 547 13.76 6.69 -16.08
C TRP A 547 15.27 6.96 -16.10
N SER A 548 15.93 6.69 -17.23
CA SER A 548 17.34 7.04 -17.39
C SER A 548 17.58 8.54 -17.24
N GLN A 549 16.70 9.42 -17.73
CA GLN A 549 16.88 10.88 -17.57
C GLN A 549 16.80 11.32 -16.12
N VAL A 550 15.81 10.83 -15.36
CA VAL A 550 15.67 11.13 -13.92
C VAL A 550 16.90 10.69 -13.14
N GLN A 551 17.43 9.51 -13.46
CA GLN A 551 18.55 8.91 -12.72
C GLN A 551 19.91 9.46 -13.11
N GLN A 552 20.10 9.89 -14.36
CA GLN A 552 21.39 10.42 -14.84
C GLN A 552 21.81 11.75 -14.19
N VAL A 553 20.91 12.41 -13.45
CA VAL A 553 21.22 13.65 -12.73
C VAL A 553 22.33 13.45 -11.72
N VAL A 554 22.33 12.33 -10.99
CA VAL A 554 23.42 11.94 -10.07
C VAL A 554 23.77 10.49 -10.37
N GLN A 555 25.01 10.25 -10.80
CA GLN A 555 25.55 8.91 -11.01
C GLN A 555 26.88 8.77 -10.30
N VAL A 556 27.10 7.64 -9.63
CA VAL A 556 28.32 7.38 -8.87
C VAL A 556 28.98 6.10 -9.35
N ARG A 557 30.31 6.08 -9.25
CA ARG A 557 31.13 4.89 -9.43
C ARG A 557 32.08 4.81 -8.25
N THR A 558 31.84 3.84 -7.39
CA THR A 558 32.57 3.67 -6.13
C THR A 558 33.32 2.33 -6.10
N PRO A 559 34.13 2.07 -5.07
CA PRO A 559 34.69 0.74 -4.84
C PRO A 559 33.63 -0.33 -4.49
N ASP A 560 32.39 0.07 -4.19
CA ASP A 560 31.30 -0.84 -3.84
C ASP A 560 30.18 -0.81 -4.91
N PRO A 561 30.09 -1.83 -5.79
CA PRO A 561 29.08 -1.84 -6.84
C PRO A 561 27.64 -2.01 -6.32
N LEU A 562 27.43 -2.50 -5.09
CA LEU A 562 26.09 -2.57 -4.49
C LEU A 562 25.61 -1.18 -4.06
N PHE A 563 26.53 -0.35 -3.56
CA PHE A 563 26.26 1.06 -3.31
C PHE A 563 25.86 1.77 -4.61
N ASP A 564 26.65 1.59 -5.68
CA ASP A 564 26.39 2.17 -7.00
C ASP A 564 25.01 1.77 -7.53
N ALA A 565 24.68 0.47 -7.48
CA ALA A 565 23.39 -0.02 -7.98
C ALA A 565 22.19 0.62 -7.25
N LEU A 566 22.27 0.77 -5.93
CA LEU A 566 21.20 1.36 -5.14
C LEU A 566 21.06 2.87 -5.38
N VAL A 567 22.17 3.61 -5.36
CA VAL A 567 22.17 5.07 -5.49
C VAL A 567 21.82 5.49 -6.91
N ASN A 568 22.39 4.83 -7.92
CA ASN A 568 22.18 5.20 -9.33
C ASN A 568 20.80 4.83 -9.84
N HIS A 569 20.15 3.82 -9.25
CA HIS A 569 18.92 3.25 -9.81
C HIS A 569 17.80 3.09 -8.77
N TRP A 570 18.00 2.25 -7.76
CA TRP A 570 16.87 1.72 -7.02
C TRP A 570 16.27 2.62 -5.95
N LEU A 571 17.07 3.41 -5.21
CA LEU A 571 16.55 4.24 -4.13
C LEU A 571 15.63 5.34 -4.67
N LEU A 572 16.08 6.06 -5.70
CA LEU A 572 15.30 7.11 -6.34
C LEU A 572 14.07 6.53 -7.07
N TYR A 573 14.22 5.37 -7.70
CA TYR A 573 13.11 4.65 -8.33
C TYR A 573 12.04 4.26 -7.31
N GLN A 574 12.43 3.66 -6.18
CA GLN A 574 11.52 3.31 -5.09
C GLN A 574 10.81 4.56 -4.56
N THR A 575 11.53 5.65 -4.30
CA THR A 575 10.92 6.89 -3.84
C THR A 575 9.88 7.41 -4.83
N LEU A 576 10.21 7.53 -6.11
CA LEU A 576 9.29 8.12 -7.08
C LEU A 576 8.11 7.19 -7.44
N ALA A 577 8.40 5.95 -7.85
CA ALA A 577 7.39 5.02 -8.31
C ALA A 577 6.47 4.55 -7.16
N CYS A 578 7.05 4.17 -6.02
CA CYS A 578 6.29 3.59 -4.91
C CYS A 578 5.75 4.67 -3.95
N ARG A 579 6.56 5.65 -3.53
CA ARG A 579 6.17 6.58 -2.46
C ARG A 579 5.40 7.79 -2.96
N ILE A 580 5.84 8.41 -4.05
CA ILE A 580 5.19 9.62 -4.58
C ILE A 580 3.99 9.25 -5.46
N TRP A 581 4.14 8.33 -6.41
CA TRP A 581 3.07 8.00 -7.35
C TRP A 581 2.10 6.93 -6.83
N SER A 582 2.59 5.71 -6.61
CA SER A 582 1.76 4.55 -6.28
C SER A 582 1.10 4.66 -4.90
N LYS A 583 1.87 5.09 -3.90
CA LYS A 583 1.53 5.00 -2.47
C LYS A 583 1.09 3.56 -2.09
N ALA A 584 1.74 2.56 -2.69
CA ALA A 584 1.49 1.16 -2.43
C ALA A 584 2.74 0.29 -2.68
N GLY A 585 2.75 -0.89 -2.08
CA GLY A 585 3.67 -1.99 -2.32
C GLY A 585 3.02 -3.31 -1.89
N PHE A 586 3.77 -4.42 -1.91
CA PHE A 586 3.20 -5.74 -1.65
C PHE A 586 2.47 -5.83 -0.30
N TYR A 587 3.07 -5.31 0.77
CA TYR A 587 2.53 -5.39 2.12
C TYR A 587 1.48 -4.32 2.45
N GLN A 588 1.32 -3.30 1.61
CA GLN A 588 0.31 -2.27 1.81
C GLN A 588 -0.12 -1.58 0.51
N ALA A 589 -1.43 -1.56 0.23
CA ALA A 589 -2.05 -0.65 -0.73
C ALA A 589 -2.65 0.57 -0.01
N GLY A 590 -1.84 1.60 0.21
CA GLY A 590 -2.18 2.74 1.07
C GLY A 590 -3.04 3.80 0.38
N GLY A 591 -2.60 4.29 -0.78
CA GLY A 591 -3.32 5.27 -1.60
C GLY A 591 -3.55 6.65 -0.95
N ALA A 592 -3.16 6.84 0.30
CA ALA A 592 -3.24 8.09 1.04
C ALA A 592 -1.91 8.86 0.95
N SER A 593 -2.01 10.18 0.89
CA SER A 593 -0.87 11.09 1.00
C SER A 593 -0.68 11.42 2.48
N GLY A 594 0.40 10.94 3.10
CA GLY A 594 0.80 11.38 4.44
C GLY A 594 1.45 12.76 4.39
N PHE A 595 1.08 13.66 5.29
CA PHE A 595 1.57 15.02 5.28
C PHE A 595 3.09 15.06 5.49
N ARG A 596 3.58 14.46 6.60
CA ARG A 596 5.01 14.29 6.84
C ARG A 596 5.69 13.46 5.75
N ASP A 597 5.03 12.38 5.33
CA ASP A 597 5.62 11.35 4.47
C ASP A 597 6.00 11.93 3.12
N GLN A 598 5.04 12.58 2.44
CA GLN A 598 5.24 13.04 1.07
C GLN A 598 6.26 14.18 0.99
N LEU A 599 6.33 15.04 2.01
CA LEU A 599 7.36 16.09 2.08
C LEU A 599 8.75 15.48 2.26
N GLN A 600 8.89 14.47 3.13
CA GLN A 600 10.15 13.75 3.32
C GLN A 600 10.58 12.99 2.07
N ASP A 601 9.64 12.30 1.44
CA ASP A 601 9.87 11.53 0.21
C ASP A 601 10.30 12.46 -0.93
N ALA A 602 9.64 13.60 -1.10
CA ALA A 602 9.92 14.53 -2.20
C ALA A 602 11.27 15.27 -2.04
N MET A 603 11.81 15.43 -0.82
CA MET A 603 13.12 16.07 -0.64
C MET A 603 14.25 15.32 -1.34
N ALA A 604 14.17 13.99 -1.48
CA ALA A 604 15.18 13.22 -2.22
C ALA A 604 15.23 13.57 -3.72
N LEU A 605 14.18 14.21 -4.24
CA LEU A 605 14.04 14.63 -5.63
C LEU A 605 14.54 16.05 -5.90
N ALA A 606 15.05 16.78 -4.89
CA ALA A 606 15.43 18.19 -5.01
C ALA A 606 16.42 18.47 -6.16
N LEU A 607 17.32 17.52 -6.46
CA LEU A 607 18.24 17.63 -7.60
C LEU A 607 17.64 17.08 -8.90
N ALA A 608 17.04 15.89 -8.85
CA ALA A 608 16.62 15.17 -10.05
C ALA A 608 15.34 15.74 -10.67
N GLU A 609 14.39 16.14 -9.83
CA GLU A 609 13.04 16.58 -10.20
C GLU A 609 12.59 17.73 -9.24
N PRO A 610 13.30 18.87 -9.20
CA PRO A 610 13.03 19.96 -8.24
C PRO A 610 11.57 20.45 -8.29
N GLN A 611 10.99 20.50 -9.49
CA GLN A 611 9.60 20.89 -9.69
C GLN A 611 8.61 19.99 -8.94
N ARG A 612 8.94 18.71 -8.75
CA ARG A 612 8.08 17.78 -8.01
C ARG A 612 8.08 18.05 -6.51
N LEU A 613 9.23 18.44 -5.94
CA LEU A 613 9.31 18.92 -4.57
C LEU A 613 8.51 20.22 -4.39
N ARG A 614 8.65 21.16 -5.33
CA ARG A 614 7.87 22.40 -5.37
C ARG A 614 6.36 22.13 -5.34
N GLU A 615 5.88 21.27 -6.24
CA GLU A 615 4.47 20.86 -6.32
C GLU A 615 3.99 20.19 -5.03
N GLN A 616 4.80 19.31 -4.44
CA GLN A 616 4.45 18.63 -3.20
C GLN A 616 4.33 19.60 -2.02
N ILE A 617 5.20 20.61 -1.92
CA ILE A 617 5.11 21.68 -0.91
C ILE A 617 3.78 22.42 -1.03
N VAL A 618 3.38 22.79 -2.25
CA VAL A 618 2.11 23.48 -2.52
C VAL A 618 0.90 22.59 -2.17
N ILE A 619 0.93 21.32 -2.57
CA ILE A 619 -0.12 20.35 -2.23
C ILE A 619 -0.29 20.26 -0.70
N ASN A 620 0.81 20.13 0.05
CA ASN A 620 0.78 20.06 1.50
C ASN A 620 0.32 21.36 2.16
N ALA A 621 0.76 22.54 1.67
CA ALA A 621 0.25 23.83 2.15
C ALA A 621 -1.28 23.89 2.01
N GLY A 622 -1.83 23.38 0.90
CA GLY A 622 -3.28 23.28 0.66
C GLY A 622 -4.04 22.32 1.58
N ARG A 623 -3.34 21.61 2.47
CA ARG A 623 -3.92 20.71 3.48
C ARG A 623 -3.81 21.24 4.91
N GLN A 624 -3.48 22.53 5.06
CA GLN A 624 -3.49 23.24 6.34
C GLN A 624 -4.87 23.86 6.64
N PHE A 625 -5.27 23.84 7.90
CA PHE A 625 -6.44 24.56 8.41
C PHE A 625 -6.05 25.98 8.88
N PRO A 626 -6.98 26.95 8.93
CA PRO A 626 -6.67 28.31 9.37
C PRO A 626 -6.02 28.40 10.75
N GLU A 627 -6.28 27.45 11.64
CA GLU A 627 -5.67 27.36 12.98
C GLU A 627 -4.19 26.90 12.98
N GLY A 628 -3.64 26.54 11.83
CA GLY A 628 -2.23 26.22 11.61
C GLY A 628 -1.86 24.74 11.69
N ASP A 629 -2.76 23.87 12.18
CA ASP A 629 -2.63 22.41 12.06
C ASP A 629 -3.08 21.91 10.68
N VAL A 630 -2.87 20.62 10.42
CA VAL A 630 -2.95 20.02 9.09
C VAL A 630 -3.71 18.70 9.13
N GLN A 631 -4.16 18.21 7.97
CA GLN A 631 -4.50 16.79 7.86
C GLN A 631 -3.22 15.96 8.00
N HIS A 632 -3.25 14.91 8.83
CA HIS A 632 -2.16 13.95 9.00
C HIS A 632 -1.96 13.12 7.73
N TRP A 633 -3.05 12.70 7.09
CA TRP A 633 -3.07 12.14 5.75
C TRP A 633 -4.42 12.36 5.07
N TRP A 634 -4.46 12.26 3.74
CA TRP A 634 -5.70 12.36 2.95
C TRP A 634 -5.67 11.48 1.70
N HIS A 635 -6.84 11.09 1.21
CA HIS A 635 -7.02 10.47 -0.10
C HIS A 635 -7.39 11.49 -1.16
N SER A 636 -6.90 11.28 -2.39
CA SER A 636 -7.37 11.98 -3.58
C SER A 636 -8.35 11.10 -4.36
N PRO A 637 -9.37 11.67 -5.04
CA PRO A 637 -9.61 13.12 -5.21
C PRO A 637 -10.49 13.76 -4.12
N GLY A 638 -11.22 13.00 -3.32
CA GLY A 638 -12.26 13.53 -2.40
C GLY A 638 -11.72 14.32 -1.20
N GLY A 639 -10.46 14.12 -0.81
CA GLY A 639 -9.83 14.82 0.32
C GLY A 639 -10.15 14.21 1.68
N GLU A 640 -10.89 13.10 1.75
CA GLU A 640 -11.14 12.34 2.97
C GLU A 640 -9.81 12.01 3.64
N GLY A 641 -9.70 12.35 4.91
CA GLY A 641 -8.46 12.20 5.64
C GLY A 641 -8.64 12.35 7.13
N VAL A 642 -7.55 12.14 7.87
CA VAL A 642 -7.54 12.26 9.33
C VAL A 642 -6.87 13.57 9.72
N ARG A 643 -7.50 14.32 10.61
CA ARG A 643 -6.90 15.44 11.38
C ARG A 643 -6.52 14.89 12.75
N THR A 644 -5.26 15.08 13.17
CA THR A 644 -4.74 14.57 14.46
C THR A 644 -4.11 15.70 15.28
N HIS A 645 -3.69 15.39 16.52
CA HIS A 645 -2.83 16.26 17.32
C HIS A 645 -1.34 15.89 17.21
N PHE A 646 -0.92 15.30 16.09
CA PHE A 646 0.48 14.93 15.90
C PHE A 646 1.28 16.21 15.68
N SER A 647 2.30 16.37 16.51
CA SER A 647 2.97 17.65 16.70
C SER A 647 4.03 17.94 15.64
N ASP A 648 4.48 16.92 14.91
CA ASP A 648 5.55 17.03 13.91
C ASP A 648 5.04 17.29 12.49
N ASP A 649 3.85 16.80 12.13
CA ASP A 649 3.33 16.80 10.75
C ASP A 649 3.52 18.16 10.06
N LEU A 650 2.99 19.19 10.71
CA LEU A 650 2.99 20.56 10.20
C LEU A 650 4.40 21.14 9.99
N LEU A 651 5.40 20.68 10.76
CA LEU A 651 6.77 21.22 10.72
C LEU A 651 7.60 20.69 9.56
N TRP A 652 7.17 19.61 8.91
CA TRP A 652 7.81 19.15 7.68
C TRP A 652 7.62 20.13 6.52
N LEU A 653 6.56 20.97 6.55
CA LEU A 653 6.30 21.97 5.53
C LEU A 653 7.40 23.05 5.46
N PRO A 654 7.69 23.81 6.54
CA PRO A 654 8.80 24.76 6.53
C PRO A 654 10.17 24.09 6.34
N PHE A 655 10.35 22.85 6.82
CA PHE A 655 11.59 22.11 6.61
C PHE A 655 11.86 21.79 5.13
N ALA A 656 10.86 21.24 4.43
CA ALA A 656 10.96 20.94 3.01
C ALA A 656 11.04 22.22 2.16
N CYS A 657 10.31 23.28 2.53
CA CYS A 657 10.37 24.57 1.88
C CYS A 657 11.78 25.18 1.97
N ALA A 658 12.40 25.19 3.15
CA ALA A 658 13.78 25.66 3.32
C ALA A 658 14.76 24.83 2.47
N HIS A 659 14.64 23.50 2.47
CA HIS A 659 15.48 22.64 1.65
C HIS A 659 15.32 22.90 0.14
N TYR A 660 14.10 23.10 -0.35
CA TYR A 660 13.85 23.47 -1.75
C TYR A 660 14.51 24.80 -2.11
N LEU A 661 14.39 25.82 -1.26
CA LEU A 661 14.99 27.14 -1.49
C LEU A 661 16.52 27.08 -1.44
N GLU A 662 17.09 26.36 -0.47
CA GLU A 662 18.53 26.16 -0.32
C GLU A 662 19.16 25.49 -1.55
N THR A 663 18.43 24.62 -2.24
CA THR A 663 18.93 23.85 -3.39
C THR A 663 18.64 24.54 -4.73
N SER A 664 17.43 25.09 -4.91
CA SER A 664 16.96 25.63 -6.19
C SER A 664 17.14 27.15 -6.33
N GLY A 665 17.05 27.90 -5.22
CA GLY A 665 17.03 29.37 -5.24
C GLY A 665 15.70 29.98 -5.70
N ASP A 666 14.66 29.18 -5.95
CA ASP A 666 13.36 29.66 -6.41
C ASP A 666 12.55 30.25 -5.24
N SER A 667 12.79 31.53 -4.94
CA SER A 667 12.06 32.26 -3.89
C SER A 667 10.60 32.54 -4.23
N GLU A 668 10.19 32.45 -5.51
CA GLU A 668 8.80 32.73 -5.93
C GLU A 668 7.81 31.76 -5.28
N LEU A 669 8.26 30.55 -4.92
CA LEU A 669 7.45 29.59 -4.17
C LEU A 669 6.86 30.21 -2.89
N LEU A 670 7.60 31.05 -2.18
CA LEU A 670 7.14 31.65 -0.91
C LEU A 670 5.95 32.60 -1.08
N ASP A 671 5.74 33.11 -2.29
CA ASP A 671 4.70 34.08 -2.64
C ASP A 671 3.45 33.42 -3.24
N GLU A 672 3.54 32.15 -3.63
CA GLU A 672 2.43 31.39 -4.21
C GLU A 672 1.25 31.30 -3.25
N GLN A 673 0.05 31.68 -3.72
CA GLN A 673 -1.17 31.71 -2.93
C GLN A 673 -1.87 30.35 -2.92
N VAL A 674 -2.09 29.81 -1.73
CA VAL A 674 -2.68 28.49 -1.52
C VAL A 674 -3.86 28.60 -0.55
N PRO A 675 -5.03 27.98 -0.83
CA PRO A 675 -6.16 27.99 0.08
C PRO A 675 -5.92 27.14 1.32
N PHE A 676 -6.57 27.50 2.44
CA PHE A 676 -6.70 26.62 3.60
C PHE A 676 -7.86 25.61 3.41
N LEU A 677 -8.05 24.73 4.39
CA LEU A 677 -9.21 23.86 4.53
C LEU A 677 -10.18 24.36 5.62
N ASP A 678 -11.48 24.26 5.38
CA ASP A 678 -12.52 24.43 6.40
C ASP A 678 -13.02 23.04 6.85
N GLY A 679 -13.01 22.79 8.16
CA GLY A 679 -13.38 21.49 8.71
C GLY A 679 -13.58 21.51 10.22
N ALA A 680 -14.26 20.49 10.75
CA ALA A 680 -14.50 20.37 12.17
C ALA A 680 -13.17 20.25 12.96
N GLN A 681 -13.13 20.86 14.15
CA GLN A 681 -12.06 20.58 15.11
C GLN A 681 -12.19 19.15 15.63
N ILE A 682 -11.07 18.61 16.12
CA ILE A 682 -11.07 17.33 16.83
C ILE A 682 -11.90 17.51 18.11
N PRO A 683 -12.94 16.70 18.35
CA PRO A 683 -13.75 16.81 19.56
C PRO A 683 -12.92 16.65 20.84
N ASP A 684 -13.31 17.33 21.91
CA ASP A 684 -12.64 17.18 23.21
C ASP A 684 -12.59 15.71 23.65
N GLY A 685 -11.39 15.22 23.94
CA GLY A 685 -11.12 13.84 24.36
C GLY A 685 -11.04 12.81 23.23
N ALA A 686 -11.24 13.20 21.97
CA ALA A 686 -10.95 12.35 20.81
C ALA A 686 -9.45 12.41 20.44
N GLU A 687 -8.89 11.30 19.96
CA GLU A 687 -7.49 11.24 19.50
C GLU A 687 -7.33 11.88 18.10
N ASP A 688 -8.37 11.77 17.25
CA ASP A 688 -8.39 12.22 15.87
C ASP A 688 -9.81 12.50 15.34
N ALA A 689 -9.90 13.00 14.10
CA ALA A 689 -11.15 13.16 13.36
C ALA A 689 -10.98 12.80 11.87
N TYR A 690 -11.77 11.85 11.37
CA TYR A 690 -11.81 11.45 9.96
C TYR A 690 -13.02 12.04 9.22
N TYR A 691 -12.78 12.84 8.19
CA TYR A 691 -13.82 13.43 7.33
C TYR A 691 -13.23 14.00 6.03
N ALA A 692 -14.10 14.41 5.10
CA ALA A 692 -13.74 15.21 3.92
C ALA A 692 -13.89 16.72 4.26
N PRO A 693 -12.80 17.48 4.40
CA PRO A 693 -12.86 18.92 4.61
C PRO A 693 -13.28 19.65 3.32
N GLN A 694 -13.74 20.89 3.46
CA GLN A 694 -14.00 21.79 2.33
C GLN A 694 -12.78 22.66 2.07
N VAL A 695 -12.58 23.07 0.81
CA VAL A 695 -11.56 24.07 0.48
C VAL A 695 -12.07 25.44 0.93
N SER A 696 -11.29 26.13 1.74
CA SER A 696 -11.63 27.46 2.27
C SER A 696 -11.52 28.53 1.18
N ALA A 697 -12.33 29.57 1.29
CA ALA A 697 -12.15 30.79 0.49
C ALA A 697 -10.93 31.62 0.94
N THR A 698 -10.43 31.36 2.15
CA THR A 698 -9.24 32.03 2.69
C THR A 698 -7.99 31.43 2.06
N THR A 699 -7.14 32.29 1.51
CA THR A 699 -5.84 31.93 0.93
C THR A 699 -4.72 32.64 1.68
N ALA A 700 -3.53 32.08 1.62
CA ALA A 700 -2.30 32.69 2.12
C ALA A 700 -1.12 32.25 1.28
N SER A 701 -0.01 32.99 1.36
CA SER A 701 1.22 32.60 0.67
C SER A 701 1.83 31.35 1.31
N VAL A 702 2.60 30.55 0.57
CA VAL A 702 3.33 29.40 1.14
C VAL A 702 4.20 29.81 2.33
N TYR A 703 4.81 31.01 2.29
CA TYR A 703 5.50 31.58 3.46
C TYR A 703 4.62 31.65 4.69
N GLU A 704 3.39 32.19 4.57
CA GLU A 704 2.47 32.35 5.69
C GLU A 704 1.96 30.99 6.19
N HIS A 705 1.70 30.03 5.29
CA HIS A 705 1.41 28.65 5.68
C HIS A 705 2.53 28.08 6.55
N CYS A 706 3.78 28.18 6.09
CA CYS A 706 4.97 27.77 6.85
C CYS A 706 5.08 28.52 8.18
N ALA A 707 4.94 29.85 8.21
CA ALA A 707 5.07 30.65 9.42
C ALA A 707 4.04 30.27 10.50
N ARG A 708 2.79 29.99 10.10
CA ARG A 708 1.73 29.52 11.02
C ARG A 708 2.05 28.18 11.66
N THR A 709 2.70 27.27 10.93
CA THR A 709 3.13 25.98 11.50
C THR A 709 4.13 26.20 12.64
N ILE A 710 5.11 27.09 12.46
CA ILE A 710 6.12 27.39 13.48
C ILE A 710 5.49 28.12 14.67
N ASP A 711 4.63 29.11 14.41
CA ASP A 711 3.90 29.84 15.45
C ASP A 711 3.08 28.92 16.35
N ARG A 712 2.42 27.92 15.76
CA ARG A 712 1.61 26.93 16.48
C ARG A 712 2.45 26.05 17.41
N SER A 713 3.69 25.74 17.02
CA SER A 713 4.58 24.84 17.77
C SER A 713 5.37 25.49 18.90
N LEU A 714 5.15 26.79 19.20
CA LEU A 714 5.89 27.49 20.26
C LEU A 714 5.50 27.09 21.68
N LYS A 715 4.36 26.41 21.86
CA LYS A 715 3.89 25.98 23.19
C LYS A 715 4.81 24.90 23.77
N VAL A 716 5.12 25.06 25.05
CA VAL A 716 5.96 24.13 25.81
C VAL A 716 5.23 23.59 27.03
N GLY A 717 5.65 22.42 27.51
CA GLY A 717 5.13 21.82 28.74
C GLY A 717 5.91 22.25 29.98
N ALA A 718 5.84 21.43 31.03
CA ALA A 718 6.37 21.74 32.36
C ALA A 718 7.90 21.88 32.38
N HIS A 719 8.61 21.21 31.46
CA HIS A 719 10.07 21.19 31.41
C HIS A 719 10.63 22.18 30.39
N GLY A 720 9.77 22.97 29.72
CA GLY A 720 10.18 23.90 28.67
C GLY A 720 10.44 23.22 27.31
N LEU A 721 9.98 21.98 27.14
CA LEU A 721 10.07 21.23 25.89
C LEU A 721 8.75 21.34 25.11
N PRO A 722 8.77 21.25 23.77
CA PRO A 722 7.56 21.28 22.94
C PRO A 722 6.60 20.14 23.30
N LEU A 723 5.30 20.44 23.24
CA LEU A 723 4.24 19.47 23.53
C LEU A 723 4.18 18.39 22.43
N MET A 724 4.08 17.13 22.86
CA MET A 724 4.04 15.97 21.96
C MET A 724 2.65 15.75 21.36
N GLY A 725 1.58 16.17 22.05
CA GLY A 725 0.20 15.89 21.61
C GLY A 725 -0.09 14.39 21.53
N THR A 726 -0.83 13.96 20.53
CA THR A 726 -1.16 12.53 20.32
C THR A 726 -0.12 11.80 19.46
N GLY A 727 1.09 12.35 19.32
CA GLY A 727 2.18 11.72 18.57
C GLY A 727 3.21 12.75 18.10
N ASP A 728 4.45 12.32 17.94
CA ASP A 728 5.42 13.00 17.09
C ASP A 728 5.73 12.12 15.88
N TRP A 729 6.95 12.11 15.35
CA TRP A 729 7.30 11.22 14.23
C TRP A 729 7.10 9.73 14.54
N ASN A 730 7.16 9.31 15.81
CA ASN A 730 6.76 7.96 16.19
C ASN A 730 5.26 7.91 16.46
N ASP A 731 4.49 7.58 15.42
CA ASP A 731 3.03 7.47 15.47
C ASP A 731 2.55 6.50 16.59
N GLY A 732 3.35 5.48 16.93
CA GLY A 732 3.03 4.48 17.95
C GLY A 732 3.00 5.01 19.38
N MET A 733 3.60 6.17 19.63
CA MET A 733 3.66 6.81 20.95
C MET A 733 2.46 7.75 21.21
N ASN A 734 1.28 7.37 20.71
CA ASN A 734 0.13 8.27 20.63
C ASN A 734 -0.53 8.67 21.96
N ARG A 735 -0.11 8.05 23.08
CA ARG A 735 -0.67 8.33 24.41
C ARG A 735 0.29 9.02 25.36
N VAL A 736 1.50 9.37 24.91
CA VAL A 736 2.49 10.06 25.75
C VAL A 736 2.00 11.46 26.17
N GLY A 737 1.38 12.22 25.26
CA GLY A 737 0.91 13.59 25.51
C GLY A 737 -0.56 13.84 25.18
N HIS A 738 -1.40 12.80 25.15
CA HIS A 738 -2.81 12.89 24.73
C HIS A 738 -3.69 13.79 25.62
N LEU A 739 -3.27 14.08 26.85
CA LEU A 739 -3.92 15.07 27.73
C LEU A 739 -3.37 16.49 27.56
N GLY A 740 -2.53 16.72 26.55
CA GLY A 740 -2.00 18.02 26.17
C GLY A 740 -0.87 18.55 27.06
N LYS A 741 -0.23 17.69 27.85
CA LYS A 741 0.86 18.06 28.78
C LYS A 741 2.18 17.35 28.50
N GLY A 742 2.15 16.18 27.88
CA GLY A 742 3.36 15.43 27.53
C GLY A 742 4.24 16.19 26.53
N GLU A 743 5.55 15.97 26.64
CA GLU A 743 6.58 16.75 25.92
C GLU A 743 7.50 15.82 25.13
N SER A 744 7.97 16.26 23.95
CA SER A 744 8.87 15.49 23.09
C SER A 744 10.27 16.11 23.00
N VAL A 745 11.29 15.31 23.33
CA VAL A 745 12.70 15.69 23.19
C VAL A 745 13.14 15.68 21.72
N TRP A 746 12.68 14.70 20.95
CA TRP A 746 12.97 14.65 19.51
C TRP A 746 12.40 15.86 18.78
N LEU A 747 11.15 16.23 19.07
CA LEU A 747 10.48 17.37 18.44
C LEU A 747 11.23 18.69 18.71
N ALA A 748 11.78 18.86 19.92
CA ALA A 748 12.61 20.02 20.26
C ALA A 748 13.86 20.13 19.37
N TRP A 749 14.56 19.02 19.11
CA TRP A 749 15.70 19.01 18.18
C TRP A 749 15.26 19.34 16.76
N PHE A 750 14.16 18.75 16.30
CA PHE A 750 13.65 19.01 14.97
C PHE A 750 13.26 20.49 14.79
N LEU A 751 12.53 21.06 15.74
CA LEU A 751 12.15 22.48 15.78
C LEU A 751 13.36 23.42 15.80
N CYS A 752 14.44 23.08 16.52
CA CYS A 752 15.68 23.86 16.46
C CYS A 752 16.23 23.97 15.04
N THR A 753 16.09 22.90 14.24
CA THR A 753 16.52 22.86 12.83
C THR A 753 15.60 23.69 11.95
N VAL A 754 14.28 23.56 12.15
CA VAL A 754 13.27 24.32 11.40
C VAL A 754 13.47 25.83 11.62
N VAL A 755 13.62 26.26 12.88
CA VAL A 755 13.82 27.68 13.21
C VAL A 755 15.14 28.21 12.65
N GLU A 756 16.24 27.46 12.78
CA GLU A 756 17.55 27.86 12.27
C GLU A 756 17.49 28.20 10.77
N ARG A 757 16.77 27.38 10.00
CA ARG A 757 16.67 27.54 8.54
C ARG A 757 15.62 28.55 8.12
N PHE A 758 14.52 28.68 8.85
CA PHE A 758 13.37 29.50 8.42
C PHE A 758 13.38 30.93 8.98
N ALA A 759 13.99 31.17 10.14
CA ALA A 759 14.08 32.52 10.72
C ALA A 759 14.82 33.54 9.82
N PRO A 760 15.92 33.19 9.12
CA PRO A 760 16.55 34.09 8.15
C PRO A 760 15.62 34.48 6.99
N LEU A 761 14.77 33.55 6.54
CA LEU A 761 13.77 33.83 5.49
C LEU A 761 12.74 34.86 5.97
N ALA A 762 12.21 34.70 7.18
CA ALA A 762 11.31 35.67 7.79
C ALA A 762 11.96 37.06 7.95
N GLN A 763 13.22 37.11 8.41
CA GLN A 763 13.99 38.37 8.50
C GLN A 763 14.15 39.06 7.15
N SER A 764 14.51 38.31 6.10
CA SER A 764 14.68 38.84 4.74
C SER A 764 13.39 39.44 4.17
N ARG A 765 12.23 38.97 4.64
CA ARG A 765 10.89 39.43 4.26
C ARG A 765 10.34 40.52 5.17
N GLY A 766 11.12 41.00 6.14
CA GLY A 766 10.72 42.04 7.09
C GLY A 766 9.90 41.55 8.30
N ASP A 767 9.65 40.24 8.42
CA ASP A 767 8.91 39.63 9.54
C ASP A 767 9.84 39.36 10.74
N SER A 768 10.46 40.43 11.22
CA SER A 768 11.49 40.36 12.27
C SER A 768 10.92 39.98 13.64
N GLU A 769 9.65 40.26 13.90
CA GLU A 769 8.99 39.92 15.16
C GLU A 769 8.81 38.41 15.30
N ARG A 770 8.25 37.73 14.27
CA ARG A 770 8.15 36.27 14.27
C ARG A 770 9.53 35.63 14.39
N ALA A 771 10.50 36.08 13.58
CA ALA A 771 11.85 35.57 13.63
C ALA A 771 12.47 35.68 15.04
N HIS A 772 12.29 36.81 15.73
CA HIS A 772 12.77 36.97 17.10
C HIS A 772 12.10 36.01 18.09
N ARG A 773 10.77 35.86 18.04
CA ARG A 773 10.03 34.93 18.90
C ARG A 773 10.49 33.49 18.69
N TRP A 774 10.68 33.08 17.43
CA TRP A 774 11.14 31.73 17.10
C TRP A 774 12.56 31.48 17.60
N LEU A 775 13.48 32.42 17.40
CA LEU A 775 14.86 32.32 17.89
C LEU A 775 14.94 32.29 19.42
N GLN A 776 14.07 33.04 20.11
CA GLN A 776 13.95 32.99 21.56
C GLN A 776 13.45 31.61 22.03
N ALA A 777 12.42 31.06 21.38
CA ALA A 777 11.93 29.72 21.69
C ALA A 777 13.01 28.65 21.46
N ARG A 778 13.75 28.74 20.34
CA ARG A 778 14.90 27.87 20.03
C ARG A 778 15.94 27.88 21.15
N ALA A 779 16.32 29.06 21.65
CA ALA A 779 17.24 29.15 22.78
C ALA A 779 16.69 28.48 24.06
N GLY A 780 15.40 28.66 24.33
CA GLY A 780 14.70 28.00 25.44
C GLY A 780 14.68 26.47 25.31
N TRP A 781 14.40 25.95 24.12
CA TRP A 781 14.40 24.51 23.85
C TRP A 781 15.79 23.90 24.03
N ILE A 782 16.85 24.55 23.53
CA ILE A 782 18.23 24.08 23.73
C ILE A 782 18.57 23.99 25.22
N ALA A 783 18.20 24.99 26.01
CA ALA A 783 18.41 24.97 27.45
C ALA A 783 17.62 23.83 28.14
N ALA A 784 16.36 23.62 27.76
CA ALA A 784 15.54 22.52 28.28
C ALA A 784 16.09 21.15 27.89
N LEU A 785 16.60 20.99 26.66
CA LEU A 785 17.22 19.79 26.12
C LEU A 785 18.48 19.39 26.90
N HIS A 786 19.36 20.35 27.19
CA HIS A 786 20.57 20.12 27.99
C HIS A 786 20.29 20.03 29.51
N GLY A 787 19.13 20.49 29.96
CA GLY A 787 18.63 20.34 31.32
C GLY A 787 17.75 19.10 31.49
N ALA A 788 16.43 19.30 31.48
CA ALA A 788 15.45 18.23 31.68
C ALA A 788 15.48 17.16 30.58
N GLY A 789 15.88 17.49 29.36
CA GLY A 789 16.04 16.51 28.28
C GLY A 789 17.22 15.56 28.48
N TRP A 790 18.19 15.88 29.35
CA TRP A 790 19.43 15.11 29.53
C TRP A 790 19.35 14.13 30.68
N ASP A 791 19.63 12.85 30.42
CA ASP A 791 19.55 11.76 31.40
C ASP A 791 20.89 11.37 32.05
N GLY A 792 21.96 12.10 31.72
CA GLY A 792 23.31 11.90 32.28
C GLY A 792 24.29 11.36 31.25
N ASN A 793 23.89 10.36 30.45
CA ASN A 793 24.71 9.76 29.38
C ASN A 793 24.06 9.85 27.99
N TRP A 794 22.75 10.07 27.92
CA TRP A 794 21.98 10.21 26.69
C TRP A 794 20.77 11.12 26.92
N PHE A 795 20.09 11.52 25.84
CA PHE A 795 18.87 12.30 25.91
C PHE A 795 17.65 11.40 26.18
N ARG A 796 16.77 11.86 27.06
CA ARG A 796 15.44 11.25 27.28
C ARG A 796 14.65 11.27 25.98
N ARG A 797 13.65 10.40 25.86
CA ARG A 797 12.78 10.34 24.68
C ARG A 797 11.65 11.36 24.75
N ALA A 798 10.99 11.43 25.90
CA ALA A 798 9.80 12.24 26.11
C ALA A 798 9.45 12.32 27.61
N PHE A 799 8.44 13.11 27.93
CA PHE A 799 7.75 13.12 29.22
C PHE A 799 6.27 12.83 29.01
N PHE A 800 5.71 11.96 29.84
CA PHE A 800 4.27 11.69 29.86
C PHE A 800 3.48 12.89 30.41
N ASP A 801 2.17 12.90 30.18
CA ASP A 801 1.27 13.93 30.73
C ASP A 801 1.34 14.11 32.27
N ASN A 802 1.80 13.09 33.00
CA ASN A 802 1.99 13.11 34.45
C ASN A 802 3.39 13.61 34.88
N GLY A 803 4.28 13.92 33.94
CA GLY A 803 5.65 14.36 34.16
C GLY A 803 6.68 13.24 34.30
N ASP A 804 6.28 11.97 34.26
CA ASP A 804 7.24 10.85 34.29
C ASP A 804 8.04 10.82 32.97
N ALA A 805 9.35 10.56 33.08
CA ALA A 805 10.23 10.43 31.93
C ALA A 805 10.06 9.09 31.19
N LEU A 806 10.25 9.15 29.87
CA LEU A 806 10.40 8.01 28.95
C LEU A 806 11.78 8.09 28.28
N GLY A 807 12.43 6.95 27.97
CA GLY A 807 13.78 6.96 27.40
C GLY A 807 14.86 7.31 28.43
N SER A 808 14.65 6.95 29.70
CA SER A 808 15.58 7.19 30.80
C SER A 808 16.18 5.87 31.31
N GLN A 809 17.40 5.93 31.82
CA GLN A 809 18.08 4.86 32.53
C GLN A 809 17.27 4.30 33.71
N ALA A 810 16.35 5.10 34.27
CA ALA A 810 15.43 4.71 35.34
C ALA A 810 14.23 3.87 34.87
N ASN A 811 13.94 3.85 33.56
CA ASN A 811 12.87 3.01 33.01
C ASN A 811 13.33 1.54 32.94
N ALA A 812 12.38 0.59 33.05
CA ALA A 812 12.66 -0.83 32.85
C ALA A 812 12.67 -1.21 31.36
N GLU A 813 11.82 -0.56 30.57
CA GLU A 813 11.62 -0.72 29.13
C GLU A 813 11.76 0.66 28.46
N CYS A 814 12.13 0.70 27.18
CA CYS A 814 12.48 1.94 26.46
C CYS A 814 13.42 2.81 27.31
N ARG A 815 14.59 2.26 27.65
CA ARG A 815 15.63 2.96 28.44
C ARG A 815 16.36 4.01 27.62
N ILE A 816 16.48 3.75 26.33
CA ILE A 816 17.08 4.64 25.34
C ILE A 816 16.34 4.47 24.02
N ASP A 817 16.16 5.57 23.32
CA ASP A 817 15.51 5.66 22.01
C ASP A 817 16.44 6.36 21.02
N LEU A 818 16.50 5.84 19.80
CA LEU A 818 17.44 6.19 18.75
C LEU A 818 17.26 7.63 18.25
N ILE A 819 16.03 8.08 18.03
CA ILE A 819 15.79 9.32 17.27
C ILE A 819 16.17 10.55 18.10
N ALA A 820 15.98 10.51 19.42
CA ALA A 820 16.41 11.58 20.31
C ALA A 820 17.93 11.78 20.29
N GLN A 821 18.71 10.69 20.14
CA GLN A 821 20.17 10.77 20.10
C GLN A 821 20.66 11.26 18.74
N ALA A 822 20.16 10.65 17.66
CA ALA A 822 20.56 11.01 16.30
C ALA A 822 20.27 12.50 16.01
N TRP A 823 19.08 12.99 16.36
CA TRP A 823 18.69 14.38 16.11
C TRP A 823 19.39 15.41 17.01
N SER A 824 19.98 15.00 18.13
CA SER A 824 20.88 15.87 18.89
C SER A 824 22.12 16.28 18.07
N VAL A 825 22.55 15.44 17.13
CA VAL A 825 23.60 15.73 16.15
C VAL A 825 23.02 16.44 14.93
N LEU A 826 22.00 15.84 14.30
CA LEU A 826 21.48 16.32 13.00
C LEU A 826 20.90 17.74 13.05
N SER A 827 20.42 18.16 14.22
CA SER A 827 19.90 19.53 14.40
C SER A 827 20.98 20.62 14.41
N GLY A 828 22.24 20.25 14.66
CA GLY A 828 23.34 21.20 14.86
C GLY A 828 23.19 22.10 16.09
N ALA A 829 22.19 21.86 16.94
CA ALA A 829 21.86 22.73 18.08
C ALA A 829 22.51 22.28 19.41
N SER A 830 23.02 21.05 19.46
CA SER A 830 23.72 20.51 20.63
C SER A 830 25.24 20.71 20.53
N THR A 831 25.97 20.32 21.57
CA THR A 831 27.45 20.43 21.64
C THR A 831 28.09 19.08 21.87
N ALA A 832 29.39 18.97 21.55
CA ALA A 832 30.19 17.75 21.73
C ALA A 832 30.09 17.15 23.15
N GLN A 833 29.98 18.01 24.17
CA GLN A 833 29.78 17.60 25.56
C GLN A 833 28.59 16.64 25.75
N TYR A 834 27.53 16.79 24.95
CA TYR A 834 26.33 15.95 25.03
C TYR A 834 26.24 14.95 23.88
N THR A 835 26.64 15.34 22.67
CA THR A 835 26.50 14.48 21.49
C THR A 835 27.47 13.30 21.50
N GLU A 836 28.71 13.48 21.98
CA GLU A 836 29.68 12.38 22.10
C GLU A 836 29.17 11.24 23.03
N PRO A 837 28.77 11.51 24.29
CA PRO A 837 28.23 10.46 25.15
C PRO A 837 26.91 9.89 24.63
N ALA A 838 26.02 10.71 24.04
CA ALA A 838 24.76 10.21 23.48
C ALA A 838 24.98 9.23 22.31
N MET A 839 25.92 9.55 21.40
CA MET A 839 26.25 8.67 20.27
C MET A 839 27.02 7.42 20.73
N ALA A 840 27.85 7.52 21.77
CA ALA A 840 28.48 6.36 22.39
C ALA A 840 27.43 5.42 23.02
N ALA A 841 26.43 5.97 23.72
CA ALA A 841 25.32 5.20 24.28
C ALA A 841 24.46 4.55 23.20
N LEU A 842 24.13 5.26 22.11
CA LEU A 842 23.45 4.69 20.95
C LEU A 842 24.23 3.50 20.39
N LYS A 843 25.54 3.66 20.16
CA LYS A 843 26.41 2.59 19.63
C LYS A 843 26.46 1.38 20.56
N GLN A 844 26.47 1.59 21.86
CA GLN A 844 26.55 0.52 22.84
C GLN A 844 25.24 -0.23 23.04
N GLN A 845 24.10 0.48 23.04
CA GLN A 845 22.81 -0.06 23.47
C GLN A 845 21.90 -0.44 22.30
N LEU A 846 21.97 0.29 21.17
CA LEU A 846 21.01 0.17 20.08
C LEU A 846 21.58 -0.49 18.82
N VAL A 847 22.90 -0.60 18.70
CA VAL A 847 23.55 -1.26 17.56
C VAL A 847 23.85 -2.73 17.88
N ASP A 848 23.33 -3.61 17.05
CA ASP A 848 23.60 -5.04 17.08
C ASP A 848 24.51 -5.40 15.90
N ASN A 849 25.81 -5.58 16.15
CA ASN A 849 26.77 -5.85 15.09
C ASN A 849 26.66 -7.27 14.52
N GLU A 850 26.15 -8.23 15.29
CA GLU A 850 26.02 -9.62 14.84
C GLU A 850 24.86 -9.70 13.84
N ALA A 851 23.66 -9.27 14.27
CA ALA A 851 22.48 -9.23 13.42
C ALA A 851 22.53 -8.12 12.34
N GLY A 852 23.40 -7.12 12.52
CA GLY A 852 23.47 -5.93 11.68
C GLY A 852 22.18 -5.12 11.79
N LEU A 853 21.86 -4.64 12.99
CA LEU A 853 20.64 -3.89 13.28
C LEU A 853 20.92 -2.59 14.04
N LEU A 854 20.09 -1.59 13.78
CA LEU A 854 19.97 -0.36 14.57
C LEU A 854 18.57 -0.30 15.18
N ARG A 855 18.43 -0.75 16.43
CA ARG A 855 17.14 -0.82 17.13
C ARG A 855 16.60 0.58 17.38
N LEU A 856 15.30 0.80 17.18
CA LEU A 856 14.66 2.09 17.44
C LEU A 856 14.70 2.45 18.93
N LEU A 857 14.50 1.45 19.80
CA LEU A 857 14.54 1.59 21.24
C LEU A 857 14.95 0.27 21.91
N THR A 858 15.41 0.33 23.15
CA THR A 858 15.69 -0.89 23.92
C THR A 858 15.60 -0.69 25.44
N PRO A 859 15.17 -1.72 26.21
CA PRO A 859 14.41 -2.90 25.75
C PRO A 859 13.05 -2.52 25.12
N PRO A 860 12.42 -3.39 24.32
CA PRO A 860 11.04 -3.19 23.84
C PRO A 860 10.04 -2.95 24.96
N LEU A 861 8.95 -2.25 24.65
CA LEU A 861 7.82 -1.97 25.54
C LEU A 861 6.85 -3.15 25.55
N GLN A 862 6.54 -3.70 26.73
CA GLN A 862 5.61 -4.82 26.89
C GLN A 862 4.74 -4.65 28.14
N HIS A 863 5.33 -4.16 29.23
CA HIS A 863 4.70 -4.00 30.54
C HIS A 863 4.88 -2.59 31.12
N SER A 864 5.08 -1.59 30.25
CA SER A 864 5.24 -0.19 30.64
C SER A 864 4.12 0.26 31.59
N LYS A 865 4.53 0.87 32.71
CA LYS A 865 3.62 1.39 33.75
C LYS A 865 2.71 2.50 33.19
N ASN A 866 3.30 3.44 32.46
CA ASN A 866 2.58 4.49 31.75
C ASN A 866 2.35 4.02 30.31
N ASN A 867 1.12 4.15 29.81
CA ASN A 867 0.75 3.66 28.49
C ASN A 867 1.35 4.59 27.40
N PRO A 868 2.33 4.13 26.61
CA PRO A 868 2.93 4.95 25.55
C PRO A 868 2.02 5.08 24.33
N GLY A 869 1.07 4.16 24.12
CA GLY A 869 0.23 4.12 22.93
C GLY A 869 0.22 2.74 22.28
N TYR A 870 -0.21 2.67 21.02
CA TYR A 870 -0.30 1.41 20.29
C TYR A 870 1.07 0.78 19.96
N ILE A 871 2.18 1.48 20.18
CA ILE A 871 3.53 0.90 20.11
C ILE A 871 3.65 -0.38 20.96
N GLN A 872 3.01 -0.41 22.14
CA GLN A 872 3.01 -1.59 23.03
C GLN A 872 2.10 -2.73 22.53
N ALA A 873 1.30 -2.50 21.48
CA ALA A 873 0.50 -3.54 20.82
C ALA A 873 1.30 -4.32 19.74
N TYR A 874 2.49 -3.83 19.35
CA TYR A 874 3.42 -4.61 18.54
C TYR A 874 4.13 -5.65 19.41
N PRO A 875 4.38 -6.87 18.87
CA PRO A 875 5.31 -7.79 19.49
C PRO A 875 6.69 -7.13 19.72
N PRO A 876 7.41 -7.50 20.79
CA PRO A 876 8.80 -7.08 20.99
C PRO A 876 9.67 -7.35 19.76
N GLY A 877 10.49 -6.36 19.39
CA GLY A 877 11.44 -6.44 18.28
C GLY A 877 10.82 -6.26 16.89
N VAL A 878 9.55 -5.87 16.80
CA VAL A 878 8.83 -5.65 15.53
C VAL A 878 8.51 -4.16 15.38
N ARG A 879 8.75 -3.60 14.19
CA ARG A 879 8.40 -2.21 13.85
C ARG A 879 8.99 -1.20 14.85
N GLU A 880 8.16 -0.28 15.35
CA GLU A 880 8.56 0.76 16.31
C GLU A 880 8.90 0.18 17.69
N ASN A 881 8.42 -1.03 18.02
CA ASN A 881 8.63 -1.63 19.34
C ASN A 881 9.97 -2.39 19.42
N GLY A 882 11.07 -1.66 19.29
CA GLY A 882 12.44 -2.17 19.46
C GLY A 882 13.01 -2.93 18.26
N GLY A 883 12.27 -3.03 17.15
CA GLY A 883 12.82 -3.42 15.85
C GLY A 883 13.76 -2.35 15.28
N GLN A 884 14.47 -2.66 14.18
CA GLN A 884 15.08 -1.62 13.37
C GLN A 884 14.00 -0.99 12.51
N TYR A 885 13.62 0.25 12.82
CA TYR A 885 12.81 1.04 11.91
C TYR A 885 13.73 1.76 10.91
N SER A 886 13.79 1.28 9.67
CA SER A 886 14.88 1.63 8.73
C SER A 886 15.01 3.13 8.50
N HIS A 887 13.89 3.87 8.48
CA HIS A 887 13.92 5.33 8.36
C HIS A 887 14.70 5.97 9.51
N ALA A 888 14.41 5.60 10.76
CA ALA A 888 15.13 6.12 11.92
C ALA A 888 16.60 5.67 11.93
N ALA A 889 16.88 4.43 11.51
CA ALA A 889 18.24 3.93 11.38
C ALA A 889 19.09 4.76 10.40
N VAL A 890 18.49 5.29 9.33
CA VAL A 890 19.19 6.21 8.41
C VAL A 890 19.61 7.50 9.13
N TRP A 891 18.79 8.05 10.03
CA TRP A 891 19.20 9.22 10.81
C TRP A 891 20.37 8.92 11.75
N ALA A 892 20.41 7.74 12.37
CA ALA A 892 21.58 7.32 13.15
C ALA A 892 22.84 7.20 12.29
N LEU A 893 22.72 6.64 11.08
CA LEU A 893 23.81 6.61 10.09
C LEU A 893 24.30 8.03 9.76
N MET A 894 23.38 8.97 9.50
CA MET A 894 23.74 10.34 9.19
C MET A 894 24.45 11.02 10.37
N ALA A 895 23.98 10.79 11.60
CA ALA A 895 24.59 11.32 12.81
C ALA A 895 25.99 10.74 13.07
N GLN A 896 26.19 9.43 12.85
CA GLN A 896 27.51 8.79 12.92
C GLN A 896 28.49 9.41 11.92
N ALA A 897 28.05 9.64 10.68
CA ALA A 897 28.88 10.30 9.68
C ALA A 897 29.24 11.73 10.10
N GLN A 898 28.26 12.53 10.55
CA GLN A 898 28.47 13.93 10.94
C GLN A 898 29.37 14.09 12.18
N THR A 899 29.38 13.13 13.09
CA THR A 899 30.31 13.10 14.24
C THR A 899 31.71 12.60 13.86
N GLY A 900 31.92 12.13 12.64
CA GLY A 900 33.21 11.66 12.13
C GLY A 900 33.45 10.16 12.27
N ASP A 901 32.53 9.39 12.86
CA ASP A 901 32.59 7.92 12.92
C ASP A 901 32.18 7.30 11.58
N CYS A 902 33.03 7.49 10.56
CA CYS A 902 32.79 7.06 9.19
C CYS A 902 32.70 5.53 9.06
N GLU A 903 33.40 4.78 9.93
CA GLU A 903 33.33 3.31 9.96
C GLU A 903 31.97 2.83 10.48
N ALA A 904 31.45 3.43 11.57
CA ALA A 904 30.11 3.10 12.05
C ALA A 904 29.03 3.52 11.05
N ALA A 905 29.17 4.70 10.44
CA ALA A 905 28.24 5.15 9.40
C ALA A 905 28.17 4.18 8.22
N TRP A 906 29.33 3.67 7.78
CA TRP A 906 29.39 2.68 6.72
C TRP A 906 28.81 1.32 7.14
N ALA A 907 29.12 0.83 8.35
CA ALA A 907 28.52 -0.39 8.88
C ALA A 907 26.99 -0.28 8.97
N SER A 908 26.47 0.88 9.39
CA SER A 908 25.04 1.18 9.39
C SER A 908 24.46 1.19 7.98
N PHE A 909 25.18 1.73 6.98
CA PHE A 909 24.72 1.68 5.58
C PHE A 909 24.54 0.23 5.13
N GLN A 910 25.53 -0.63 5.39
CA GLN A 910 25.47 -2.05 5.05
C GLN A 910 24.37 -2.80 5.82
N ALA A 911 24.09 -2.39 7.07
CA ALA A 911 23.02 -2.97 7.88
C ALA A 911 21.61 -2.62 7.36
N ILE A 912 21.43 -1.41 6.82
CA ILE A 912 20.15 -0.92 6.27
C ILE A 912 19.97 -1.36 4.80
N SER A 913 21.06 -1.42 4.04
CA SER A 913 21.05 -1.66 2.60
C SER A 913 20.54 -3.07 2.26
N PRO A 914 19.46 -3.20 1.48
CA PRO A 914 18.92 -4.52 1.10
C PRO A 914 19.95 -5.34 0.29
N ALA A 915 20.72 -4.67 -0.57
CA ALA A 915 21.73 -5.32 -1.41
C ALA A 915 22.85 -5.96 -0.58
N HIS A 916 23.34 -5.23 0.42
CA HIS A 916 24.39 -5.72 1.31
C HIS A 916 23.87 -6.84 2.23
N ARG A 917 22.67 -6.68 2.79
CA ARG A 917 22.05 -7.71 3.63
C ARG A 917 21.87 -9.03 2.89
N SER A 918 21.33 -8.98 1.67
CA SER A 918 21.09 -10.18 0.86
C SER A 918 22.36 -10.83 0.32
N ARG A 919 23.50 -10.14 0.35
CA ARG A 919 24.83 -10.69 0.03
C ARG A 919 25.62 -11.13 1.26
N HIS A 920 25.20 -10.72 2.46
CA HIS A 920 25.95 -10.98 3.68
C HIS A 920 25.91 -12.47 4.04
N PRO A 921 27.06 -13.14 4.27
CA PRO A 921 27.12 -14.59 4.46
C PRO A 921 26.24 -15.14 5.59
N GLN A 922 26.00 -14.33 6.64
CA GLN A 922 25.24 -14.73 7.82
C GLN A 922 23.82 -14.13 7.89
N ARG A 923 23.55 -13.03 7.17
CA ARG A 923 22.30 -12.25 7.32
C ARG A 923 21.34 -12.46 6.15
N ALA A 924 21.85 -12.90 4.99
CA ALA A 924 21.07 -13.07 3.77
C ALA A 924 19.89 -14.04 3.95
N ALA A 925 20.13 -15.19 4.58
CA ALA A 925 19.10 -16.22 4.77
C ALA A 925 17.94 -15.73 5.64
N ALA A 926 18.21 -14.87 6.63
CA ALA A 926 17.18 -14.34 7.53
C ALA A 926 16.35 -13.24 6.88
N TYR A 927 16.91 -12.46 5.94
CA TYR A 927 16.28 -11.22 5.45
C TYR A 927 14.97 -11.46 4.67
N GLU A 928 14.87 -12.54 3.88
CA GLU A 928 13.70 -13.00 3.09
C GLU A 928 13.17 -12.04 1.99
N LEU A 929 13.31 -10.72 2.14
CA LEU A 929 12.77 -9.68 1.25
C LEU A 929 13.67 -9.37 0.03
N GLU A 930 13.17 -8.49 -0.83
CA GLU A 930 13.83 -8.05 -2.05
C GLU A 930 15.21 -7.42 -1.78
N PRO A 931 16.26 -7.81 -2.54
CA PRO A 931 17.62 -7.28 -2.38
C PRO A 931 17.82 -5.88 -2.99
N TYR A 932 16.84 -5.36 -3.71
CA TYR A 932 16.96 -4.13 -4.50
C TYR A 932 16.11 -2.96 -3.99
N VAL A 933 15.27 -3.14 -2.96
CA VAL A 933 14.49 -2.05 -2.34
C VAL A 933 14.56 -2.09 -0.82
N THR A 934 14.49 -0.93 -0.18
CA THR A 934 14.55 -0.84 1.27
C THR A 934 13.30 -1.44 1.93
N ALA A 935 13.51 -2.09 3.07
CA ALA A 935 12.46 -2.52 3.98
C ALA A 935 12.08 -1.39 4.94
N GLY A 936 10.81 -1.29 5.31
CA GLY A 936 10.34 -0.36 6.33
C GLY A 936 10.93 -0.69 7.70
N ASP A 937 11.08 -1.97 8.01
CA ASP A 937 11.64 -2.43 9.25
C ASP A 937 12.36 -3.77 9.16
N ILE A 938 13.18 -4.09 10.16
CA ILE A 938 13.88 -5.36 10.30
C ILE A 938 13.77 -5.82 11.76
N TYR A 939 13.38 -7.07 11.97
CA TYR A 939 13.07 -7.57 13.30
C TYR A 939 14.32 -7.85 14.13
N SER A 940 14.24 -7.59 15.44
CA SER A 940 15.38 -7.68 16.36
C SER A 940 15.27 -8.75 17.43
N GLU A 941 14.10 -9.40 17.57
CA GLU A 941 13.85 -10.42 18.60
C GLU A 941 13.69 -11.83 18.02
N ALA A 942 14.08 -12.83 18.82
CA ALA A 942 13.99 -14.23 18.44
C ALA A 942 12.52 -14.70 18.31
N PRO A 943 12.22 -15.64 17.40
CA PRO A 943 13.13 -16.35 16.49
C PRO A 943 13.36 -15.64 15.14
N TYR A 944 12.97 -14.38 14.99
CA TYR A 944 12.93 -13.70 13.69
C TYR A 944 14.01 -12.62 13.50
N VAL A 945 15.08 -12.67 14.29
CA VAL A 945 16.19 -11.72 14.23
C VAL A 945 16.72 -11.59 12.80
N GLY A 946 16.75 -10.37 12.28
CA GLY A 946 17.27 -10.05 10.95
C GLY A 946 16.28 -10.19 9.80
N ARG A 947 15.05 -10.69 10.06
CA ARG A 947 13.97 -10.78 9.06
C ARG A 947 13.46 -9.41 8.67
N GLY A 948 13.34 -9.19 7.36
CA GLY A 948 12.78 -7.96 6.82
C GLY A 948 11.25 -7.90 6.95
N GLY A 949 10.75 -6.71 7.24
CA GLY A 949 9.33 -6.36 7.23
C GLY A 949 9.05 -5.22 6.25
N TRP A 950 7.93 -5.33 5.53
CA TRP A 950 7.32 -4.20 4.80
C TRP A 950 8.26 -3.54 3.76
N SER A 951 8.64 -4.26 2.70
CA SER A 951 9.40 -3.68 1.57
C SER A 951 8.57 -2.68 0.75
N TRP A 952 9.28 -1.89 -0.07
CA TRP A 952 8.75 -0.87 -0.98
C TRP A 952 8.13 0.35 -0.31
N TYR A 953 7.01 0.20 0.39
CA TYR A 953 6.23 1.31 0.94
C TYR A 953 6.84 1.85 2.24
N THR A 954 7.95 2.57 2.10
CA THR A 954 8.66 3.23 3.21
C THR A 954 9.43 4.46 2.74
N GLY A 955 9.39 5.53 3.53
CA GLY A 955 10.22 6.73 3.30
C GLY A 955 11.71 6.55 3.60
N SER A 956 12.11 5.37 4.06
CA SER A 956 13.54 5.03 4.22
C SER A 956 14.31 5.08 2.90
N SER A 957 13.65 4.86 1.75
CA SER A 957 14.29 4.96 0.43
C SER A 957 14.78 6.38 0.14
N ALA A 958 13.94 7.39 0.39
CA ALA A 958 14.26 8.79 0.20
C ALA A 958 15.37 9.24 1.14
N TRP A 959 15.25 8.92 2.44
CA TRP A 959 16.27 9.26 3.41
C TRP A 959 17.60 8.54 3.15
N LEU A 960 17.58 7.27 2.75
CA LEU A 960 18.81 6.53 2.46
C LEU A 960 19.51 7.08 1.20
N TYR A 961 18.76 7.52 0.19
CA TYR A 961 19.31 8.22 -0.97
C TYR A 961 20.00 9.51 -0.55
N ARG A 962 19.32 10.35 0.25
CA ARG A 962 19.90 11.58 0.79
C ARG A 962 21.11 11.31 1.67
N ALA A 963 21.06 10.29 2.52
CA ALA A 963 22.20 9.90 3.34
C ALA A 963 23.39 9.46 2.47
N ALA A 964 23.15 8.70 1.40
CA ALA A 964 24.20 8.29 0.47
C ALA A 964 24.83 9.49 -0.25
N VAL A 965 24.01 10.36 -0.86
CA VAL A 965 24.47 11.47 -1.70
C VAL A 965 24.94 12.68 -0.88
N GLU A 966 24.11 13.16 0.04
CA GLU A 966 24.33 14.41 0.78
C GLU A 966 25.23 14.20 2.02
N THR A 967 25.24 12.99 2.61
CA THR A 967 25.95 12.76 3.88
C THR A 967 27.22 11.93 3.73
N LEU A 968 27.17 10.76 3.10
CA LEU A 968 28.34 9.88 2.93
C LEU A 968 29.25 10.39 1.81
N LEU A 969 28.71 10.64 0.62
CA LEU A 969 29.48 11.28 -0.47
C LEU A 969 29.64 12.79 -0.23
N GLY A 970 28.77 13.39 0.58
CA GLY A 970 28.92 14.76 1.05
C GLY A 970 28.64 15.82 0.00
N LEU A 971 27.81 15.54 -1.01
CA LEU A 971 27.42 16.52 -2.01
C LEU A 971 26.50 17.57 -1.39
N ALA A 972 26.89 18.84 -1.47
CA ALA A 972 26.06 19.98 -1.15
C ALA A 972 25.89 20.85 -2.40
N VAL A 973 24.65 21.25 -2.69
CA VAL A 973 24.30 22.10 -3.83
C VAL A 973 23.51 23.29 -3.32
N ARG A 974 23.84 24.47 -3.83
CA ARG A 974 23.09 25.71 -3.63
C ARG A 974 22.95 26.44 -4.97
N PRO A 975 22.17 27.54 -5.06
CA PRO A 975 22.04 28.29 -6.30
C PRO A 975 23.41 28.71 -6.82
N GLY A 976 23.77 28.21 -8.00
CA GLY A 976 25.00 28.59 -8.69
C GLY A 976 26.29 27.97 -8.15
N ALA A 977 26.25 27.08 -7.14
CA ALA A 977 27.47 26.49 -6.58
C ALA A 977 27.28 25.06 -6.04
N LEU A 978 28.39 24.33 -5.93
CA LEU A 978 28.43 23.02 -5.28
C LEU A 978 29.66 22.89 -4.35
N SER A 979 29.59 21.94 -3.42
CA SER A 979 30.70 21.51 -2.57
C SER A 979 30.63 20.00 -2.35
N LEU A 980 31.78 19.39 -2.05
CA LEU A 980 31.89 17.96 -1.75
C LEU A 980 32.69 17.73 -0.47
N SER A 981 32.08 17.08 0.50
CA SER A 981 32.65 16.77 1.83
C SER A 981 32.51 15.30 2.20
N PRO A 982 33.19 14.35 1.52
CA PRO A 982 32.94 12.93 1.74
C PRO A 982 33.31 12.46 3.14
N ARG A 983 32.49 11.58 3.71
CA ARG A 983 32.60 10.97 5.06
C ARG A 983 32.53 9.45 4.93
N LEU A 984 33.61 8.90 4.39
CA LEU A 984 33.68 7.52 3.91
C LEU A 984 34.66 6.68 4.73
N PRO A 985 34.46 5.35 4.81
CA PRO A 985 35.33 4.46 5.57
C PRO A 985 36.76 4.45 5.00
N ALA A 986 37.74 4.12 5.82
CA ALA A 986 39.16 4.25 5.51
C ALA A 986 39.59 3.48 4.25
N HIS A 987 38.93 2.35 3.95
CA HIS A 987 39.21 1.53 2.78
C HIS A 987 38.75 2.15 1.45
N TRP A 988 37.89 3.18 1.47
CA TRP A 988 37.54 3.95 0.27
C TRP A 988 38.59 5.02 0.02
N SER A 989 39.38 4.82 -1.03
CA SER A 989 40.45 5.73 -1.45
C SER A 989 40.02 6.73 -2.51
N THR A 990 39.07 6.36 -3.38
CA THR A 990 38.60 7.19 -4.50
C THR A 990 37.15 6.88 -4.87
N PHE A 991 36.44 7.83 -5.48
CA PHE A 991 35.23 7.57 -6.27
C PHE A 991 35.06 8.61 -7.38
N GLU A 992 34.20 8.30 -8.36
CA GLU A 992 33.74 9.25 -9.38
C GLU A 992 32.24 9.53 -9.18
N MET A 993 31.84 10.79 -9.29
CA MET A 993 30.46 11.23 -9.37
C MET A 993 30.25 12.01 -10.67
N ARG A 994 29.15 11.76 -11.36
CA ARG A 994 28.67 12.57 -12.47
C ARG A 994 27.40 13.28 -12.02
N LEU A 995 27.36 14.57 -12.26
CA LEU A 995 26.29 15.45 -11.84
C LEU A 995 25.83 16.28 -13.04
N GLN A 996 24.53 16.27 -13.33
CA GLN A 996 23.92 17.20 -14.28
C GLN A 996 23.25 18.33 -13.51
N LEU A 997 23.80 19.54 -13.60
CA LEU A 997 23.34 20.67 -12.80
C LEU A 997 23.31 21.94 -13.66
N GLN A 998 22.14 22.60 -13.72
CA GLN A 998 21.94 23.87 -14.45
C GLN A 998 22.52 23.85 -15.88
N GLY A 999 22.26 22.77 -16.63
CA GLY A 999 22.72 22.59 -18.01
C GLY A 999 24.21 22.27 -18.18
N ARG A 1000 24.92 21.89 -17.11
CA ARG A 1000 26.32 21.45 -17.12
C ARG A 1000 26.44 19.98 -16.74
N ASP A 1001 27.34 19.28 -17.42
CA ASP A 1001 27.77 17.92 -17.07
C ASP A 1001 29.07 18.01 -16.28
N ILE A 1002 29.02 17.71 -14.99
CA ILE A 1002 30.16 17.83 -14.08
C ILE A 1002 30.60 16.43 -13.65
N ARG A 1003 31.86 16.09 -13.91
CA ARG A 1003 32.49 14.87 -13.39
C ARG A 1003 33.38 15.24 -12.22
N ILE A 1004 33.09 14.70 -11.05
CA ILE A 1004 33.81 14.95 -9.81
C ILE A 1004 34.59 13.67 -9.47
N HIS A 1005 35.91 13.80 -9.38
CA HIS A 1005 36.78 12.77 -8.85
C HIS A 1005 37.16 13.16 -7.42
N TRP A 1006 36.94 12.25 -6.48
CA TRP A 1006 37.44 12.42 -5.12
C TRP A 1006 38.60 11.48 -4.85
N GLU A 1007 39.61 11.98 -4.15
CA GLU A 1007 40.77 11.21 -3.68
C GLU A 1007 41.07 11.50 -2.21
N ARG A 1008 41.35 10.42 -1.46
CA ARG A 1008 41.85 10.51 -0.09
C ARG A 1008 43.35 10.82 -0.09
N ASP A 1009 43.78 11.79 0.73
CA ASP A 1009 45.16 12.33 0.76
C ASP A 1009 46.29 11.30 0.90
N ALA A 1010 46.03 10.15 1.53
CA ALA A 1010 47.03 9.12 1.82
C ALA A 1010 47.34 8.16 0.65
N HIS A 1011 46.71 8.30 -0.52
CA HIS A 1011 46.86 7.38 -1.66
C HIS A 1011 47.66 7.99 -2.83
N PRO A 1012 48.34 7.15 -3.65
CA PRO A 1012 49.10 7.64 -4.81
C PRO A 1012 48.18 8.41 -5.75
N ARG A 1013 48.57 9.64 -6.08
CA ARG A 1013 47.77 10.61 -6.84
C ARG A 1013 47.39 10.06 -8.22
N THR A 1014 46.10 10.03 -8.54
CA THR A 1014 45.67 9.75 -9.91
C THR A 1014 45.97 10.97 -10.77
N LEU A 1015 46.52 10.75 -11.96
CA LEU A 1015 46.72 11.80 -12.96
C LEU A 1015 45.39 12.09 -13.68
N VAL A 1016 44.47 12.75 -12.98
CA VAL A 1016 43.23 13.26 -13.59
C VAL A 1016 43.51 14.68 -14.09
N ALA A 1017 43.32 14.92 -15.38
CA ALA A 1017 43.28 16.27 -15.93
C ALA A 1017 41.97 16.94 -15.47
N SER A 1018 42.06 17.82 -14.47
CA SER A 1018 40.93 18.54 -13.88
C SER A 1018 40.92 19.99 -14.32
N ASP A 1019 39.74 20.55 -14.57
CA ASP A 1019 39.54 21.99 -14.78
C ASP A 1019 39.77 22.77 -13.46
N GLN A 1020 39.42 22.17 -12.32
CA GLN A 1020 39.62 22.76 -11.00
C GLN A 1020 39.94 21.70 -9.94
N GLN A 1021 40.83 22.07 -9.01
CA GLN A 1021 41.11 21.29 -7.81
C GLN A 1021 40.48 21.99 -6.60
N LEU A 1022 39.81 21.22 -5.76
CA LEU A 1022 39.08 21.70 -4.59
C LEU A 1022 39.59 20.98 -3.33
N ALA A 1023 39.70 21.71 -2.24
CA ALA A 1023 39.85 21.10 -0.92
C ALA A 1023 38.53 20.47 -0.46
N TRP A 1024 38.61 19.55 0.51
CA TRP A 1024 37.45 18.99 1.19
C TRP A 1024 36.52 20.11 1.69
N GLY A 1025 35.27 20.09 1.26
CA GLY A 1025 34.25 21.09 1.62
C GLY A 1025 34.37 22.45 0.94
N GLU A 1026 35.36 22.67 0.06
CA GLU A 1026 35.47 23.91 -0.69
C GLU A 1026 34.30 24.07 -1.68
N TRP A 1027 33.70 25.26 -1.70
CA TRP A 1027 32.64 25.62 -2.64
C TRP A 1027 33.21 26.08 -3.97
N VAL A 1028 32.60 25.62 -5.07
CA VAL A 1028 32.89 26.07 -6.42
C VAL A 1028 31.66 26.67 -7.07
N GLU A 1029 31.82 27.85 -7.66
CA GLU A 1029 30.78 28.54 -8.42
C GLU A 1029 30.69 27.94 -9.84
N LEU A 1030 29.50 27.49 -10.22
CA LEU A 1030 29.20 26.82 -11.50
C LEU A 1030 29.51 27.70 -12.71
N GLU A 1031 29.41 29.02 -12.58
CA GLU A 1031 29.74 29.99 -13.64
C GLU A 1031 31.21 29.94 -14.04
N ARG A 1032 32.10 29.51 -13.14
CA ARG A 1032 33.54 29.36 -13.40
C ARG A 1032 33.87 28.06 -14.12
N LEU A 1033 32.91 27.14 -14.23
CA LEU A 1033 33.10 25.83 -14.82
C LEU A 1033 32.64 25.81 -16.29
N PRO A 1034 33.39 25.12 -17.18
CA PRO A 1034 32.91 24.86 -18.54
C PRO A 1034 31.64 23.98 -18.53
N ARG A 1035 30.93 23.93 -19.66
CA ARG A 1035 29.70 23.09 -19.79
C ARG A 1035 29.94 21.61 -19.49
N LYS A 1036 31.14 21.11 -19.79
CA LYS A 1036 31.61 19.79 -19.39
C LYS A 1036 32.83 20.00 -18.51
N ALA A 1037 32.67 19.84 -17.20
CA ALA A 1037 33.71 20.14 -16.23
C ALA A 1037 34.22 18.88 -15.54
N VAL A 1038 35.51 18.85 -15.23
CA VAL A 1038 36.16 17.83 -14.43
C VAL A 1038 36.72 18.47 -13.16
N LEU A 1039 36.17 18.09 -12.01
CA LEU A 1039 36.61 18.54 -10.69
C LEU A 1039 37.43 17.45 -10.02
N LEU A 1040 38.51 17.84 -9.34
CA LEU A 1040 39.27 16.96 -8.47
C LEU A 1040 39.20 17.47 -7.04
N VAL A 1041 38.52 16.73 -6.16
CA VAL A 1041 38.38 17.05 -4.75
C VAL A 1041 39.38 16.22 -3.96
N ARG A 1042 40.23 16.87 -3.15
CA ARG A 1042 41.19 16.19 -2.29
C ARG A 1042 40.92 16.49 -0.82
N GLY A 1043 41.08 15.47 -0.01
CA GLY A 1043 41.01 15.59 1.44
C GLY A 1043 40.18 14.50 2.10
N ALA A 1044 40.39 14.36 3.41
CA ALA A 1044 39.56 13.58 4.30
C ALA A 1044 38.89 14.53 5.32
N PRO A 1045 37.85 14.07 6.05
CA PRO A 1045 37.32 14.81 7.18
C PRO A 1045 38.47 15.20 8.14
N PRO A 1046 38.50 16.43 8.67
CA PRO A 1046 39.50 16.82 9.66
C PRO A 1046 39.41 15.92 10.90
N ALA A 1047 40.54 15.68 11.59
CA ALA A 1047 40.57 14.87 12.80
C ALA A 1047 39.82 15.60 13.94
N GLY A 1048 38.63 15.12 14.30
CA GLY A 1048 37.73 15.69 15.31
C GLY A 1048 36.30 15.82 14.79
N PRO A 1049 35.30 16.15 15.63
CA PRO A 1049 33.94 16.41 15.15
C PRO A 1049 34.01 17.55 14.12
N ALA A 1050 33.56 17.27 12.90
CA ALA A 1050 33.49 18.30 11.87
C ALA A 1050 32.65 19.46 12.44
N GLN A 1051 33.15 20.70 12.34
CA GLN A 1051 32.27 21.85 12.56
C GLN A 1051 31.02 21.61 11.73
N ALA A 1052 29.86 21.71 12.36
CA ALA A 1052 28.58 21.65 11.67
C ALA A 1052 28.72 22.51 10.41
N VAL A 1053 28.37 21.95 9.24
CA VAL A 1053 28.34 22.74 8.01
C VAL A 1053 27.45 23.93 8.34
N SER A 1054 28.05 25.11 8.54
CA SER A 1054 27.27 26.30 8.79
C SER A 1054 26.46 26.49 7.52
N PHE A 1055 25.14 26.44 7.63
CA PHE A 1055 24.30 26.88 6.53
C PHE A 1055 24.77 28.29 6.18
N PRO A 1056 25.31 28.53 4.97
CA PRO A 1056 25.68 29.88 4.61
C PRO A 1056 24.43 30.74 4.71
N ALA A 1057 24.58 31.95 5.26
CA ALA A 1057 23.50 32.94 5.25
C ALA A 1057 22.90 33.00 3.84
N VAL A 1058 21.57 32.94 3.75
CA VAL A 1058 20.83 33.14 2.50
C VAL A 1058 21.38 34.43 1.87
N PRO A 1059 21.86 34.40 0.60
CA PRO A 1059 22.32 35.61 -0.05
C PRO A 1059 21.18 36.62 -0.04
N GLN A 1060 21.43 37.82 0.49
CA GLN A 1060 20.48 38.91 0.38
C GLN A 1060 20.19 39.15 -1.11
N PRO A 1061 18.92 39.19 -1.54
CA PRO A 1061 18.61 39.60 -2.91
C PRO A 1061 19.14 41.02 -3.13
N ALA A 1062 19.77 41.23 -4.29
CA ALA A 1062 20.28 42.53 -4.72
C ALA A 1062 19.15 43.53 -5.01
#